data_AF-A0A172U6T5-F1
#
_entry.id   AF-A0A172U6T5-F1
#
_cell.length_a   1.000
_cell.length_b   1.000
_cell.length_c   1.000
_cell.angle_alpha   90.00
_cell.angle_beta   90.00
_cell.angle_gamma   90.00
#
_symmetry.space_group_name_H-M   'P 1'
#
loop_
_entity.id
_entity.type
_entity.pdbx_description
1 polymer ?
#
loop_
_entity_poly.entity_id
_entity_poly.type
_entity_poly.pdbx_seq_one_letter_code
_entity_poly.pdbx_strand_id
1 'polypeptide(L)'
;MAESASYYRYWGKAKPEADGGPAYHLLPYHCLDVAAVASCWWEHSKSLRQQFTQSMQMEREEQAKTLILFFVALHDLGKLDIRFQAKAPHALINLQSDASLKNTGENYYHGPAGYGCFVHEYQSYGIEFGNEDAALDWLRQVAGHHGVIPDYAEFSNPAFVDESIIQRDQQARIDWISDLAELFQIDLNATLESVPPMLAGFCSVCDWIGSSEYFPYESTPNIPLNSYLESRRAQAEEALTAFGIFAQLKINKTLETLFPGYSPQGLQTLVEQLPLQQNLTLIEAPTGSGKTETALVYAAKMLHAGLAESIIFALPTQATANAMLDRLEKMADYLFKDGANVVLAHGKSSLQQSLQTIGRVTAQGQEEANQQAIHWLTASKKRAFLGQIGVCTIDQVLLSVLPVKHKFVRGFGIQKSLLIVDEVHAYDSYMYGLLGTVLKQQYQAGGSVLLLSATLPQKQREDLAANWNKSFVPETDVYPLITQIYRQKSLETFAITDRQQLPKSREVLLETWRLPELKFDEPSLQRIIDAAMQGAKVAVICNLVADAQLLVNRLVETAIDTQIPVDLFHSRYRFVDRQHLEDAVKKLYGKDNSKRAQGGRILVATQVIEQSLDLDFDWLITQLCPVDLLFQRMGRLHRHARPRHERPQNFRSSPSCVVIVPEQPLEYGYTGKYVYQNTRILWRTEQLISSPSVAFPQAYREWIGKVYQEQPWESEPASITEAADKYQREVDDNKRRIARLVTEYKVNPLPDDSDKATTLTRDGEMGLTVLPVIVEGGQRVTLEGELLDKNSKNYWELLSLHGVPVPSSWSGLLAGCLEEGVYFLAMRQEGEVWQTTINEQTVYYSMALGLWVEK
;
A
#
# COMPACT_ATOMS: atom_id res chain seq x y z
N MET A 1 -11.53 18.84 -53.61
CA MET A 1 -11.10 18.58 -52.23
C MET A 1 -11.63 17.21 -51.90
N ALA A 2 -10.77 16.23 -51.61
CA ALA A 2 -11.27 14.93 -51.15
C ALA A 2 -12.14 15.18 -49.91
N GLU A 3 -13.33 14.59 -49.85
CA GLU A 3 -14.13 14.64 -48.63
C GLU A 3 -13.27 14.09 -47.50
N SER A 4 -12.99 14.92 -46.49
CA SER A 4 -12.28 14.48 -45.29
C SER A 4 -13.10 13.39 -44.62
N ALA A 5 -12.45 12.34 -44.10
CA ALA A 5 -13.11 11.24 -43.41
C ALA A 5 -14.10 11.72 -42.34
N SER A 6 -15.19 10.96 -42.15
CA SER A 6 -16.36 11.42 -41.40
C SER A 6 -16.08 11.72 -39.91
N TYR A 7 -15.10 11.03 -39.31
CA TYR A 7 -14.66 11.23 -37.91
C TYR A 7 -13.96 12.58 -37.66
N TYR A 8 -13.52 13.31 -38.69
CA TYR A 8 -12.98 14.68 -38.52
C TYR A 8 -14.06 15.72 -38.16
N ARG A 9 -15.34 15.33 -38.16
CA ARG A 9 -16.47 16.17 -37.71
C ARG A 9 -16.70 16.11 -36.19
N TYR A 10 -15.78 15.55 -35.42
CA TYR A 10 -15.93 15.33 -33.98
C TYR A 10 -14.74 15.91 -33.21
N TRP A 11 -15.01 16.58 -32.09
CA TRP A 11 -14.00 17.10 -31.18
C TRP A 11 -13.71 16.09 -30.05
N GLY A 12 -12.44 16.04 -29.62
CA GLY A 12 -11.97 15.24 -28.49
C GLY A 12 -11.79 16.07 -27.21
N LYS A 13 -11.32 17.33 -27.35
CA LYS A 13 -11.24 18.33 -26.28
C LYS A 13 -11.76 19.69 -26.75
N ALA A 14 -12.31 20.51 -25.85
CA ALA A 14 -12.79 21.86 -26.14
C ALA A 14 -12.50 22.80 -24.97
N LYS A 15 -12.21 24.08 -25.24
CA LYS A 15 -11.98 25.12 -24.22
C LYS A 15 -13.22 26.00 -24.04
N PRO A 16 -13.48 26.55 -22.84
CA PRO A 16 -14.61 27.45 -22.60
C PRO A 16 -14.49 28.81 -23.29
N GLU A 17 -13.26 29.35 -23.42
CA GLU A 17 -12.96 30.64 -24.07
C GLU A 17 -11.73 30.52 -24.98
N ALA A 18 -11.74 31.25 -26.10
CA ALA A 18 -10.66 31.24 -27.09
C ALA A 18 -9.58 32.29 -26.76
N ASP A 19 -8.62 31.92 -25.90
CA ASP A 19 -7.43 32.73 -25.59
C ASP A 19 -6.42 32.73 -26.75
N GLY A 20 -6.81 33.24 -27.91
CA GLY A 20 -5.92 33.42 -29.08
C GLY A 20 -5.43 32.14 -29.78
N GLY A 21 -5.86 30.95 -29.33
CA GLY A 21 -5.58 29.65 -29.92
C GLY A 21 -6.83 28.87 -30.36
N PRO A 22 -6.68 27.67 -30.95
CA PRO A 22 -7.81 26.86 -31.41
C PRO A 22 -8.75 26.48 -30.25
N ALA A 23 -10.06 26.69 -30.48
CA ALA A 23 -11.11 26.51 -29.47
C ALA A 23 -11.37 25.03 -29.12
N TYR A 24 -11.04 24.11 -30.02
CA TYR A 24 -11.20 22.67 -29.84
C TYR A 24 -10.07 21.89 -30.49
N HIS A 25 -9.93 20.65 -30.05
CA HIS A 25 -9.03 19.66 -30.62
C HIS A 25 -9.82 18.54 -31.26
N LEU A 26 -9.51 18.20 -32.51
CA LEU A 26 -10.17 17.11 -33.24
C LEU A 26 -9.96 15.77 -32.53
N LEU A 27 -11.02 14.97 -32.45
CA LEU A 27 -11.02 13.67 -31.80
C LEU A 27 -9.93 12.71 -32.31
N PRO A 28 -9.76 12.48 -33.63
CA PRO A 28 -8.73 11.56 -34.12
C PRO A 28 -7.32 11.97 -33.66
N TYR A 29 -7.05 13.27 -33.62
CA TYR A 29 -5.75 13.78 -33.18
C TYR A 29 -5.53 13.60 -31.68
N HIS A 30 -6.55 13.80 -30.84
CA HIS A 30 -6.44 13.48 -29.42
C HIS A 30 -6.18 11.99 -29.20
N CYS A 31 -6.90 11.10 -29.90
CA CYS A 31 -6.66 9.66 -29.82
C CYS A 31 -5.24 9.29 -30.23
N LEU A 32 -4.68 9.95 -31.26
CA LEU A 32 -3.31 9.77 -31.69
C LEU A 32 -2.28 10.37 -30.72
N ASP A 33 -2.59 11.45 -30.01
CA ASP A 33 -1.72 11.98 -28.95
C ASP A 33 -1.56 10.94 -27.83
N VAL A 34 -2.68 10.32 -27.41
CA VAL A 34 -2.68 9.23 -26.42
C VAL A 34 -1.92 8.01 -26.94
N ALA A 35 -2.09 7.64 -28.21
CA ALA A 35 -1.32 6.56 -28.83
C ALA A 35 0.18 6.91 -28.96
N ALA A 36 0.53 8.19 -29.20
CA ALA A 36 1.92 8.65 -29.25
C ALA A 36 2.59 8.50 -27.87
N VAL A 37 1.90 8.85 -26.79
CA VAL A 37 2.36 8.63 -25.41
C VAL A 37 2.58 7.14 -25.16
N ALA A 38 1.59 6.30 -25.50
CA ALA A 38 1.69 4.85 -25.32
C ALA A 38 2.87 4.25 -26.11
N SER A 39 3.06 4.68 -27.36
CA SER A 39 4.14 4.22 -28.22
C SER A 39 5.51 4.65 -27.69
N CYS A 40 5.64 5.92 -27.27
CA CYS A 40 6.88 6.44 -26.70
C CYS A 40 7.24 5.71 -25.40
N TRP A 41 6.26 5.44 -24.53
CA TRP A 41 6.48 4.67 -23.30
C TRP A 41 6.91 3.23 -23.60
N TRP A 42 6.24 2.55 -24.54
CA TRP A 42 6.62 1.21 -24.99
C TRP A 42 8.07 1.12 -25.47
N GLU A 43 8.52 2.10 -26.25
CA GLU A 43 9.88 2.12 -26.82
C GLU A 43 10.98 2.30 -25.76
N HIS A 44 10.70 3.09 -24.73
CA HIS A 44 11.66 3.37 -23.66
C HIS A 44 11.61 2.36 -22.51
N SER A 45 10.55 1.56 -22.41
CA SER A 45 10.34 0.60 -21.33
C SER A 45 10.57 -0.86 -21.77
N LYS A 46 11.76 -1.40 -21.51
CA LYS A 46 12.02 -2.83 -21.74
C LYS A 46 11.10 -3.73 -20.90
N SER A 47 10.83 -3.35 -19.65
CA SER A 47 9.99 -4.14 -18.76
C SER A 47 8.53 -4.21 -19.23
N LEU A 48 7.93 -3.08 -19.63
CA LEU A 48 6.56 -3.10 -20.13
C LEU A 48 6.42 -3.95 -21.39
N ARG A 49 7.38 -3.86 -22.33
CA ARG A 49 7.38 -4.73 -23.52
C ARG A 49 7.30 -6.19 -23.12
N GLN A 50 8.20 -6.62 -22.23
CA GLN A 50 8.23 -8.01 -21.75
C GLN A 50 6.94 -8.41 -21.03
N GLN A 51 6.42 -7.54 -20.17
CA GLN A 51 5.21 -7.80 -19.40
C GLN A 51 3.97 -7.94 -20.29
N PHE A 52 3.75 -6.99 -21.20
CA PHE A 52 2.65 -7.04 -22.16
C PHE A 52 2.76 -8.27 -23.05
N THR A 53 3.91 -8.47 -23.72
CA THR A 53 4.15 -9.62 -24.60
C THR A 53 3.92 -10.96 -23.88
N GLN A 54 4.41 -11.11 -22.65
CA GLN A 54 4.15 -12.33 -21.86
C GLN A 54 2.69 -12.49 -21.42
N SER A 55 2.04 -11.41 -20.97
CA SER A 55 0.63 -11.47 -20.51
C SER A 55 -0.36 -11.72 -21.65
N MET A 56 0.02 -11.29 -22.85
CA MET A 56 -0.71 -11.53 -24.10
C MET A 56 -0.31 -12.86 -24.75
N GLN A 57 0.65 -13.59 -24.18
CA GLN A 57 1.17 -14.86 -24.72
C GLN A 57 1.72 -14.78 -26.16
N MET A 58 2.10 -13.58 -26.60
CA MET A 58 2.61 -13.34 -27.96
C MET A 58 4.12 -13.54 -28.03
N GLU A 59 4.62 -14.05 -29.15
CA GLU A 59 6.06 -14.20 -29.37
C GLU A 59 6.72 -12.94 -29.98
N ARG A 60 5.93 -12.12 -30.71
CA ARG A 60 6.44 -10.95 -31.44
C ARG A 60 6.07 -9.65 -30.75
N GLU A 61 7.07 -8.92 -30.26
CA GLU A 61 6.88 -7.61 -29.59
C GLU A 61 6.15 -6.59 -30.49
N GLU A 62 6.45 -6.54 -31.78
CA GLU A 62 5.82 -5.61 -32.72
C GLU A 62 4.30 -5.83 -32.85
N GLN A 63 3.86 -7.09 -32.87
CA GLN A 63 2.42 -7.40 -32.94
C GLN A 63 1.70 -7.02 -31.65
N ALA A 64 2.36 -7.22 -30.50
CA ALA A 64 1.82 -6.77 -29.22
C ALA A 64 1.71 -5.24 -29.16
N LYS A 65 2.75 -4.53 -29.64
CA LYS A 65 2.76 -3.05 -29.71
C LYS A 65 1.60 -2.53 -30.55
N THR A 66 1.46 -2.98 -31.80
CA THR A 66 0.42 -2.46 -32.70
C THR A 66 -0.98 -2.71 -32.15
N LEU A 67 -1.22 -3.89 -31.56
CA LEU A 67 -2.51 -4.22 -30.96
C LEU A 67 -2.85 -3.31 -29.76
N ILE A 68 -1.88 -3.07 -28.88
CA ILE A 68 -2.05 -2.14 -27.75
C ILE A 68 -2.35 -0.74 -28.26
N LEU A 69 -1.59 -0.23 -29.24
CA LEU A 69 -1.80 1.11 -29.79
C LEU A 69 -3.17 1.26 -30.47
N PHE A 70 -3.60 0.23 -31.21
CA PHE A 70 -4.92 0.19 -31.82
C PHE A 70 -6.03 0.34 -30.78
N PHE A 71 -6.04 -0.48 -29.72
CA PHE A 71 -7.07 -0.37 -28.68
C PHE A 71 -6.95 0.91 -27.85
N VAL A 72 -5.73 1.38 -27.55
CA VAL A 72 -5.53 2.66 -26.85
C VAL A 72 -6.11 3.82 -27.68
N ALA A 73 -5.96 3.83 -29.00
CA ALA A 73 -6.56 4.84 -29.87
C ALA A 73 -8.10 4.76 -29.94
N LEU A 74 -8.71 3.66 -29.48
CA LEU A 74 -10.16 3.47 -29.38
C LEU A 74 -10.76 3.86 -28.01
N HIS A 75 -9.96 4.27 -27.03
CA HIS A 75 -10.44 4.55 -25.66
C HIS A 75 -11.63 5.52 -25.62
N ASP A 76 -11.63 6.49 -26.53
CA ASP A 76 -12.61 7.57 -26.64
C ASP A 76 -13.65 7.34 -27.75
N LEU A 77 -13.87 6.09 -28.20
CA LEU A 77 -14.82 5.76 -29.27
C LEU A 77 -16.23 6.35 -29.04
N GLY A 78 -16.68 6.42 -27.78
CA GLY A 78 -17.98 7.01 -27.43
C GLY A 78 -18.05 8.54 -27.57
N LYS A 79 -16.96 9.24 -27.92
CA LYS A 79 -17.01 10.65 -28.29
C LYS A 79 -17.51 10.85 -29.73
N LEU A 80 -17.50 9.80 -30.57
CA LEU A 80 -18.17 9.75 -31.86
C LEU A 80 -19.69 9.58 -31.69
N ASP A 81 -20.30 10.44 -30.87
CA ASP A 81 -21.72 10.42 -30.53
C ASP A 81 -22.18 11.86 -30.30
N ILE A 82 -23.28 12.24 -30.95
CA ILE A 82 -23.86 13.58 -30.84
C ILE A 82 -24.14 14.03 -29.40
N ARG A 83 -24.48 13.09 -28.50
CA ARG A 83 -24.72 13.38 -27.08
C ARG A 83 -23.46 13.90 -26.38
N PHE A 84 -22.30 13.37 -26.72
CA PHE A 84 -21.02 13.88 -26.23
C PHE A 84 -20.69 15.22 -26.87
N GLN A 85 -20.83 15.32 -28.19
CA GLN A 85 -20.47 16.51 -28.95
C GLN A 85 -21.29 17.74 -28.51
N ALA A 86 -22.55 17.54 -28.10
CA ALA A 86 -23.43 18.56 -27.55
C ALA A 86 -22.95 19.21 -26.23
N LYS A 87 -21.96 18.62 -25.53
CA LYS A 87 -21.36 19.22 -24.32
C LYS A 87 -20.56 20.49 -24.60
N ALA A 88 -20.11 20.70 -25.84
CA ALA A 88 -19.42 21.91 -26.25
C ALA A 88 -20.13 22.52 -27.48
N PRO A 89 -21.21 23.31 -27.28
CA PRO A 89 -22.01 23.85 -28.37
C PRO A 89 -21.21 24.65 -29.41
N HIS A 90 -20.20 25.41 -28.97
CA HIS A 90 -19.35 26.20 -29.88
C HIS A 90 -18.55 25.32 -30.86
N ALA A 91 -18.03 24.18 -30.40
CA ALA A 91 -17.28 23.26 -31.23
C ALA A 91 -18.23 22.46 -32.14
N LEU A 92 -19.39 22.06 -31.62
CA LEU A 92 -20.41 21.35 -32.39
C LEU A 92 -20.91 22.20 -33.57
N ILE A 93 -21.21 23.49 -33.38
CA ILE A 93 -21.69 24.36 -34.47
C ILE A 93 -20.67 24.45 -35.61
N ASN A 94 -19.37 24.48 -35.28
CA ASN A 94 -18.30 24.56 -36.28
C ASN A 94 -18.09 23.24 -37.04
N LEU A 95 -18.20 22.10 -36.37
CA LEU A 95 -17.93 20.78 -36.96
C LEU A 95 -19.16 20.09 -37.56
N GLN A 96 -20.34 20.40 -37.04
CA GLN A 96 -21.64 19.81 -37.37
C GLN A 96 -22.73 20.88 -37.40
N SER A 97 -22.56 21.87 -38.29
CA SER A 97 -23.50 22.99 -38.46
C SER A 97 -24.96 22.59 -38.75
N ASP A 98 -25.19 21.35 -39.17
CA ASP A 98 -26.49 20.75 -39.48
C ASP A 98 -27.16 20.08 -38.27
N ALA A 99 -26.49 19.96 -37.12
CA ALA A 99 -27.03 19.34 -35.92
C ALA A 99 -27.93 20.32 -35.13
N SER A 100 -29.20 19.97 -34.93
CA SER A 100 -30.16 20.76 -34.13
C SER A 100 -30.07 20.40 -32.64
N LEU A 101 -29.56 21.31 -31.80
CA LEU A 101 -29.51 21.17 -30.35
C LEU A 101 -30.89 21.43 -29.71
N LYS A 102 -31.76 20.41 -29.66
CA LYS A 102 -33.04 20.52 -28.92
C LYS A 102 -32.97 20.12 -27.45
N ASN A 103 -31.93 19.39 -27.04
CA ASN A 103 -31.63 19.08 -25.64
C ASN A 103 -30.15 18.65 -25.50
N THR A 104 -29.42 19.26 -24.57
CA THR A 104 -28.09 18.81 -24.16
C THR A 104 -28.26 17.66 -23.18
N GLY A 105 -27.90 16.43 -23.56
CA GLY A 105 -27.97 15.29 -22.65
C GLY A 105 -27.01 15.45 -21.48
N GLU A 106 -27.50 15.90 -20.33
CA GLU A 106 -26.67 16.18 -19.13
C GLU A 106 -26.02 14.91 -18.55
N ASN A 107 -26.47 13.70 -18.93
CA ASN A 107 -26.02 12.42 -18.38
C ASN A 107 -25.44 11.45 -19.44
N TYR A 108 -24.48 11.88 -20.26
CA TYR A 108 -23.77 10.99 -21.18
C TYR A 108 -22.33 10.69 -20.72
N TYR A 109 -22.02 9.41 -20.53
CA TYR A 109 -20.68 8.93 -20.16
C TYR A 109 -20.06 8.17 -21.33
N HIS A 110 -19.07 8.78 -22.00
CA HIS A 110 -18.55 8.27 -23.27
C HIS A 110 -17.77 6.96 -23.15
N GLY A 111 -17.21 6.64 -21.98
CA GLY A 111 -16.56 5.34 -21.75
C GLY A 111 -17.54 4.17 -21.90
N PRO A 112 -18.51 4.00 -20.98
CA PRO A 112 -19.54 2.96 -21.09
C PRO A 112 -20.35 3.02 -22.38
N ALA A 113 -20.68 4.21 -22.87
CA ALA A 113 -21.43 4.36 -24.12
C ALA A 113 -20.62 3.93 -25.35
N GLY A 114 -19.32 4.21 -25.39
CA GLY A 114 -18.43 3.73 -26.46
C GLY A 114 -18.33 2.20 -26.48
N TYR A 115 -18.23 1.56 -25.30
CA TYR A 115 -18.32 0.11 -25.20
C TYR A 115 -19.68 -0.43 -25.67
N GLY A 116 -20.78 0.21 -25.26
CA GLY A 116 -22.13 -0.15 -25.72
C GLY A 116 -22.30 -0.06 -27.24
N CYS A 117 -21.80 1.01 -27.86
CA CYS A 117 -21.80 1.17 -29.31
C CYS A 117 -20.99 0.06 -29.98
N PHE A 118 -19.80 -0.26 -29.44
CA PHE A 118 -18.96 -1.29 -30.03
C PHE A 118 -19.57 -2.68 -29.99
N VAL A 119 -20.22 -3.04 -28.87
CA VAL A 119 -20.93 -4.32 -28.72
C VAL A 119 -22.10 -4.40 -29.69
N HIS A 120 -22.92 -3.34 -29.78
CA HIS A 120 -24.10 -3.34 -30.64
C HIS A 120 -23.75 -3.34 -32.13
N GLU A 121 -22.66 -2.68 -32.51
CA GLU A 121 -22.26 -2.47 -33.91
C GLU A 121 -21.10 -3.38 -34.33
N TYR A 122 -20.72 -4.36 -33.50
CA TYR A 122 -19.54 -5.22 -33.68
C TYR A 122 -19.42 -5.77 -35.12
N GLN A 123 -20.52 -6.34 -35.64
CA GLN A 123 -20.58 -6.91 -36.99
C GLN A 123 -20.39 -5.87 -38.11
N SER A 124 -20.71 -4.60 -37.85
CA SER A 124 -20.59 -3.53 -38.85
C SER A 124 -19.15 -3.03 -39.02
N TYR A 125 -18.27 -3.32 -38.07
CA TYR A 125 -16.86 -2.87 -38.12
C TYR A 125 -15.96 -3.78 -38.95
N GLY A 126 -16.46 -4.93 -39.43
CA GLY A 126 -15.65 -5.93 -40.11
C GLY A 126 -14.60 -6.57 -39.19
N ILE A 127 -14.84 -6.57 -37.88
CA ILE A 127 -13.99 -7.20 -36.87
C ILE A 127 -14.50 -8.62 -36.65
N GLU A 128 -13.65 -9.62 -36.91
CA GLU A 128 -13.95 -11.02 -36.59
C GLU A 128 -13.10 -11.52 -35.41
N PHE A 129 -11.84 -11.07 -35.32
CA PHE A 129 -10.85 -11.34 -34.27
C PHE A 129 -10.78 -12.79 -33.72
N GLY A 130 -11.25 -13.78 -34.48
CA GLY A 130 -11.38 -15.19 -34.08
C GLY A 130 -12.31 -15.48 -32.88
N ASN A 131 -12.54 -14.51 -32.00
CA ASN A 131 -13.34 -14.57 -30.79
C ASN A 131 -13.89 -13.18 -30.46
N GLU A 132 -15.21 -13.01 -30.61
CA GLU A 132 -15.93 -11.77 -30.27
C GLU A 132 -15.70 -11.36 -28.81
N ASP A 133 -15.77 -12.30 -27.85
CA ASP A 133 -15.59 -12.00 -26.43
C ASP A 133 -14.23 -11.39 -26.13
N ALA A 134 -13.18 -11.82 -26.85
CA ALA A 134 -11.84 -11.27 -26.68
C ALA A 134 -11.78 -9.80 -27.12
N ALA A 135 -12.32 -9.48 -28.31
CA ALA A 135 -12.36 -8.12 -28.82
C ALA A 135 -13.17 -7.18 -27.89
N LEU A 136 -14.30 -7.67 -27.39
CA LEU A 136 -15.12 -6.97 -26.41
C LEU A 136 -14.36 -6.74 -25.11
N ASP A 137 -13.65 -7.74 -24.59
CA ASP A 137 -12.86 -7.62 -23.37
C ASP A 137 -11.72 -6.60 -23.49
N TRP A 138 -11.05 -6.55 -24.65
CA TRP A 138 -10.01 -5.56 -24.95
C TRP A 138 -10.57 -4.14 -24.95
N LEU A 139 -11.67 -3.90 -25.67
CA LEU A 139 -12.28 -2.58 -25.69
C LEU A 139 -12.81 -2.19 -24.31
N ARG A 140 -13.40 -3.13 -23.57
CA ARG A 140 -13.91 -2.90 -22.21
C ARG A 140 -12.84 -2.31 -21.29
N GLN A 141 -11.56 -2.73 -21.43
CA GLN A 141 -10.47 -2.16 -20.64
C GLN A 141 -10.22 -0.68 -20.95
N VAL A 142 -10.11 -0.33 -22.22
CA VAL A 142 -9.79 1.05 -22.64
C VAL A 142 -10.99 1.98 -22.51
N ALA A 143 -12.22 1.48 -22.65
CA ALA A 143 -13.45 2.21 -22.37
C ALA A 143 -13.59 2.57 -20.88
N GLY A 144 -12.93 1.82 -19.99
CA GLY A 144 -12.95 2.05 -18.55
C GLY A 144 -12.08 3.20 -18.04
N HIS A 145 -11.38 3.93 -18.92
CA HIS A 145 -10.31 4.86 -18.57
C HIS A 145 -10.69 6.01 -17.60
N HIS A 146 -11.98 6.33 -17.47
CA HIS A 146 -12.51 7.31 -16.49
C HIS A 146 -12.72 6.78 -15.07
N GLY A 147 -12.26 5.55 -14.79
CA GLY A 147 -12.17 5.02 -13.43
C GLY A 147 -13.02 3.79 -13.14
N VAL A 148 -13.87 3.36 -14.07
CA VAL A 148 -14.74 2.17 -13.92
C VAL A 148 -14.76 1.41 -15.24
N ILE A 149 -14.34 0.14 -15.18
CA ILE A 149 -14.45 -0.78 -16.32
C ILE A 149 -15.95 -1.13 -16.49
N PRO A 150 -16.57 -0.91 -17.66
CA PRO A 150 -17.99 -1.18 -17.86
C PRO A 150 -18.31 -2.66 -17.66
N ASP A 151 -19.30 -3.00 -16.82
CA ASP A 151 -19.74 -4.39 -16.62
C ASP A 151 -20.86 -4.82 -17.59
N TYR A 152 -21.55 -3.86 -18.22
CA TYR A 152 -22.66 -4.10 -19.13
C TYR A 152 -22.59 -3.15 -20.33
N ALA A 153 -23.13 -3.60 -21.46
CA ALA A 153 -23.26 -2.83 -22.68
C ALA A 153 -24.61 -2.09 -22.69
N GLU A 154 -24.70 -0.96 -21.98
CA GLU A 154 -25.88 -0.09 -22.11
C GLU A 154 -25.77 0.70 -23.41
N PHE A 155 -26.60 0.33 -24.38
CA PHE A 155 -26.75 1.04 -25.65
C PHE A 155 -28.17 1.56 -25.80
N SER A 156 -28.31 2.86 -26.03
CA SER A 156 -29.58 3.48 -26.38
C SER A 156 -29.36 4.53 -27.46
N ASN A 157 -30.23 4.55 -28.45
CA ASN A 157 -30.24 5.60 -29.45
C ASN A 157 -30.75 6.91 -28.82
N PRO A 158 -30.15 8.06 -29.15
CA PRO A 158 -30.64 9.35 -28.68
C PRO A 158 -32.05 9.61 -29.27
N ALA A 159 -33.07 9.61 -28.40
CA ALA A 159 -34.47 9.78 -28.81
C ALA A 159 -34.80 11.18 -29.39
N PHE A 160 -33.84 12.10 -29.36
CA PHE A 160 -34.02 13.51 -29.69
C PHE A 160 -33.27 13.95 -30.96
N VAL A 161 -32.62 13.01 -31.68
CA VAL A 161 -31.92 13.29 -32.94
C VAL A 161 -32.51 12.48 -34.09
N ASP A 162 -32.39 13.01 -35.30
CA ASP A 162 -32.83 12.33 -36.51
C ASP A 162 -31.97 11.10 -36.81
N GLU A 163 -32.57 10.09 -37.44
CA GLU A 163 -31.91 8.82 -37.80
C GLU A 163 -30.65 9.03 -38.67
N SER A 164 -30.62 10.09 -39.47
CA SER A 164 -29.47 10.45 -40.31
C SER A 164 -28.23 10.84 -39.49
N ILE A 165 -28.39 11.38 -38.27
CA ILE A 165 -27.28 11.69 -37.36
C ILE A 165 -26.77 10.40 -36.72
N ILE A 166 -27.66 9.49 -36.34
CA ILE A 166 -27.30 8.18 -35.77
C ILE A 166 -26.47 7.37 -36.78
N GLN A 167 -26.93 7.29 -38.04
CA GLN A 167 -26.20 6.61 -39.11
C GLN A 167 -24.84 7.25 -39.39
N ARG A 168 -24.73 8.58 -39.29
CA ARG A 168 -23.46 9.30 -39.43
C ARG A 168 -22.50 8.98 -38.30
N ASP A 169 -22.97 8.99 -37.06
CA ASP A 169 -22.17 8.64 -35.88
C ASP A 169 -21.64 7.20 -36.00
N GLN A 170 -22.50 6.27 -36.46
CA GLN A 170 -22.10 4.88 -36.75
C GLN A 170 -21.05 4.81 -37.86
N GLN A 171 -21.27 5.50 -38.99
CA GLN A 171 -20.31 5.53 -40.09
C GLN A 171 -18.96 6.11 -39.65
N ALA A 172 -18.95 7.15 -38.80
CA ALA A 172 -17.73 7.71 -38.25
C ALA A 172 -16.95 6.74 -37.37
N ARG A 173 -17.65 5.89 -36.59
CA ARG A 173 -17.00 4.80 -35.84
C ARG A 173 -16.42 3.73 -36.76
N ILE A 174 -17.13 3.35 -37.82
CA ILE A 174 -16.67 2.39 -38.83
C ILE A 174 -15.41 2.90 -39.53
N ASP A 175 -15.48 4.12 -40.07
CA ASP A 175 -14.35 4.76 -40.76
C ASP A 175 -13.14 4.88 -39.81
N TRP A 176 -13.36 5.25 -38.55
CA TRP A 176 -12.29 5.39 -37.57
C TRP A 176 -11.60 4.06 -37.25
N ILE A 177 -12.36 2.99 -37.03
CA ILE A 177 -11.81 1.66 -36.77
C ILE A 177 -11.05 1.13 -37.99
N SER A 178 -11.60 1.32 -39.20
CA SER A 178 -10.96 0.92 -40.45
C SER A 178 -9.62 1.63 -40.65
N ASP A 179 -9.60 2.97 -40.52
CA ASP A 179 -8.39 3.76 -40.72
C ASP A 179 -7.34 3.48 -39.63
N LEU A 180 -7.75 3.20 -38.39
CA LEU A 180 -6.83 2.76 -37.33
C LEU A 180 -6.25 1.37 -37.61
N ALA A 181 -7.04 0.45 -38.15
CA ALA A 181 -6.58 -0.89 -38.52
C ALA A 181 -5.54 -0.80 -39.65
N GLU A 182 -5.75 0.08 -40.64
CA GLU A 182 -4.76 0.35 -41.68
C GLU A 182 -3.49 1.00 -41.10
N LEU A 183 -3.65 2.04 -40.27
CA LEU A 183 -2.54 2.78 -39.65
C LEU A 183 -1.61 1.86 -38.84
N PHE A 184 -2.18 0.97 -38.02
CA PHE A 184 -1.43 0.05 -37.17
C PHE A 184 -1.21 -1.33 -37.80
N GLN A 185 -1.62 -1.54 -39.06
CA GLN A 185 -1.49 -2.78 -39.80
C GLN A 185 -2.11 -4.00 -39.06
N ILE A 186 -3.30 -3.79 -38.49
CA ILE A 186 -4.03 -4.82 -37.76
C ILE A 186 -4.83 -5.69 -38.72
N ASP A 187 -4.62 -6.99 -38.66
CA ASP A 187 -5.51 -7.96 -39.27
C ASP A 187 -6.74 -8.14 -38.37
N LEU A 188 -7.86 -7.57 -38.78
CA LEU A 188 -9.14 -7.64 -38.05
C LEU A 188 -9.74 -9.07 -38.01
N ASN A 189 -9.14 -10.03 -38.71
CA ASN A 189 -9.50 -11.45 -38.67
C ASN A 189 -8.54 -12.29 -37.80
N ALA A 190 -7.46 -11.70 -37.27
CA ALA A 190 -6.49 -12.42 -36.46
C ALA A 190 -7.11 -12.88 -35.13
N THR A 191 -6.70 -14.03 -34.61
CA THR A 191 -7.17 -14.47 -33.29
C THR A 191 -6.53 -13.61 -32.20
N LEU A 192 -7.35 -12.93 -31.40
CA LEU A 192 -6.88 -12.24 -30.21
C LEU A 192 -6.62 -13.23 -29.08
N GLU A 193 -5.44 -13.10 -28.46
CA GLU A 193 -5.09 -13.81 -27.24
C GLU A 193 -5.60 -13.05 -25.99
N SER A 194 -5.12 -13.46 -24.81
CA SER A 194 -5.59 -12.92 -23.53
C SER A 194 -5.35 -11.42 -23.39
N VAL A 195 -6.37 -10.71 -22.89
CA VAL A 195 -6.29 -9.27 -22.60
C VAL A 195 -5.24 -9.01 -21.51
N PRO A 196 -4.29 -8.09 -21.73
CA PRO A 196 -3.28 -7.80 -20.73
C PRO A 196 -3.90 -7.11 -19.51
N PRO A 197 -3.62 -7.57 -18.28
CA PRO A 197 -4.26 -7.06 -17.06
C PRO A 197 -3.91 -5.60 -16.74
N MET A 198 -2.88 -5.05 -17.38
CA MET A 198 -2.40 -3.68 -17.20
C MET A 198 -3.09 -2.65 -18.11
N LEU A 199 -3.85 -3.09 -19.12
CA LEU A 199 -4.30 -2.23 -20.23
C LEU A 199 -5.13 -1.03 -19.79
N ALA A 200 -6.11 -1.23 -18.90
CA ALA A 200 -6.99 -0.15 -18.45
C ALA A 200 -6.19 0.94 -17.71
N GLY A 201 -5.27 0.55 -16.83
CA GLY A 201 -4.41 1.48 -16.10
C GLY A 201 -3.42 2.19 -17.02
N PHE A 202 -2.78 1.46 -17.92
CA PHE A 202 -1.87 2.03 -18.91
C PHE A 202 -2.57 3.06 -19.80
N CYS A 203 -3.73 2.71 -20.37
CA CYS A 203 -4.54 3.58 -21.22
C CYS A 203 -4.95 4.87 -20.48
N SER A 204 -5.42 4.74 -19.24
CA SER A 204 -5.84 5.90 -18.43
C SER A 204 -4.71 6.88 -18.16
N VAL A 205 -3.51 6.37 -17.87
CA VAL A 205 -2.35 7.22 -17.65
C VAL A 205 -1.91 7.89 -18.96
N CYS A 206 -1.94 7.16 -20.07
CA CYS A 206 -1.67 7.73 -21.39
C CYS A 206 -2.67 8.83 -21.75
N ASP A 207 -3.97 8.66 -21.47
CA ASP A 207 -4.99 9.70 -21.68
C ASP A 207 -4.72 10.94 -20.82
N TRP A 208 -4.35 10.78 -19.54
CA TRP A 208 -4.01 11.91 -18.68
C TRP A 208 -2.81 12.70 -19.19
N ILE A 209 -1.79 12.03 -19.72
CA ILE A 209 -0.59 12.67 -20.28
C ILE A 209 -0.91 13.29 -21.66
N GLY A 210 -1.61 12.57 -22.53
CA GLY A 210 -2.06 13.06 -23.85
C GLY A 210 -3.09 14.18 -23.78
N SER A 211 -3.70 14.39 -22.62
CA SER A 211 -4.61 15.50 -22.32
C SER A 211 -3.92 16.72 -21.70
N SER A 212 -2.61 16.68 -21.54
CA SER A 212 -1.84 17.76 -20.91
C SER A 212 -1.54 18.92 -21.87
N GLU A 213 -1.01 20.01 -21.32
CA GLU A 213 -0.66 21.22 -22.08
C GLU A 213 0.48 21.00 -23.09
N TYR A 214 1.23 19.88 -22.98
CA TYR A 214 2.26 19.47 -23.94
C TYR A 214 1.71 19.13 -25.33
N PHE A 215 0.40 18.89 -25.44
CA PHE A 215 -0.27 18.54 -26.70
C PHE A 215 -1.13 19.73 -27.18
N PRO A 216 -0.59 20.58 -28.07
CA PRO A 216 -1.33 21.74 -28.57
C PRO A 216 -2.49 21.31 -29.44
N TYR A 217 -3.62 21.99 -29.25
CA TYR A 217 -4.86 21.68 -29.96
C TYR A 217 -4.71 21.93 -31.46
N GLU A 218 -5.10 20.92 -32.23
CA GLU A 218 -5.28 21.00 -33.68
C GLU A 218 -6.77 20.90 -34.02
N SER A 219 -7.29 21.92 -34.73
CA SER A 219 -8.71 22.07 -35.07
C SER A 219 -9.00 21.81 -36.56
N THR A 220 -7.96 21.59 -37.38
CA THR A 220 -8.08 21.43 -38.83
C THR A 220 -7.53 20.09 -39.32
N PRO A 221 -8.25 19.35 -40.19
CA PRO A 221 -7.86 18.02 -40.66
C PRO A 221 -6.81 18.09 -41.78
N ASN A 222 -5.69 18.77 -41.53
CA ASN A 222 -4.69 19.10 -42.55
C ASN A 222 -3.49 18.14 -42.56
N ILE A 223 -3.37 17.28 -41.55
CA ILE A 223 -2.22 16.39 -41.35
C ILE A 223 -2.70 14.94 -41.47
N PRO A 224 -2.12 14.12 -42.38
CA PRO A 224 -2.42 12.69 -42.46
C PRO A 224 -2.14 11.98 -41.13
N LEU A 225 -2.93 10.96 -40.77
CA LEU A 225 -2.86 10.28 -39.46
C LEU A 225 -1.44 9.79 -39.11
N ASN A 226 -0.76 9.10 -40.03
CA ASN A 226 0.60 8.60 -39.76
C ASN A 226 1.60 9.74 -39.51
N SER A 227 1.56 10.78 -40.34
CA SER A 227 2.43 11.96 -40.17
C SER A 227 2.12 12.71 -38.87
N TYR A 228 0.85 12.78 -38.46
CA TYR A 228 0.47 13.38 -37.19
C TYR A 228 1.05 12.57 -36.02
N LEU A 229 0.84 11.25 -36.00
CA LEU A 229 1.35 10.36 -34.95
C LEU A 229 2.88 10.47 -34.81
N GLU A 230 3.61 10.44 -35.93
CA GLU A 230 5.07 10.61 -35.95
C GLU A 230 5.50 11.98 -35.41
N SER A 231 4.77 13.05 -35.76
CA SER A 231 5.09 14.42 -35.33
C SER A 231 4.95 14.63 -33.82
N ARG A 232 4.16 13.79 -33.13
CA ARG A 232 3.87 13.89 -31.68
C ARG A 232 4.85 13.15 -30.78
N ARG A 233 5.79 12.40 -31.37
CA ARG A 233 6.77 11.61 -30.61
C ARG A 233 7.60 12.46 -29.65
N ALA A 234 8.07 13.63 -30.09
CA ALA A 234 8.89 14.51 -29.28
C ALA A 234 8.12 15.08 -28.07
N GLN A 235 6.88 15.52 -28.28
CA GLN A 235 6.01 16.02 -27.20
C GLN A 235 5.66 14.90 -26.21
N ALA A 236 5.42 13.68 -26.69
CA ALA A 236 5.20 12.54 -25.82
C ALA A 236 6.40 12.24 -24.93
N GLU A 237 7.62 12.29 -25.49
CA GLU A 237 8.87 12.09 -24.73
C GLU A 237 9.10 13.20 -23.70
N GLU A 238 8.86 14.46 -24.08
CA GLU A 238 8.93 15.63 -23.19
C GLU A 238 7.92 15.50 -22.04
N ALA A 239 6.67 15.19 -22.34
CA ALA A 239 5.62 15.02 -21.34
C ALA A 239 5.92 13.87 -20.37
N LEU A 240 6.34 12.69 -20.87
CA LEU A 240 6.69 11.55 -20.03
C LEU A 240 7.88 11.85 -19.09
N THR A 241 8.82 12.65 -19.56
CA THR A 241 9.94 13.16 -18.73
C THR A 241 9.43 14.15 -17.68
N ALA A 242 8.61 15.13 -18.08
CA ALA A 242 8.08 16.15 -17.19
C ALA A 242 7.11 15.63 -16.13
N PHE A 243 6.38 14.56 -16.40
CA PHE A 243 5.54 13.87 -15.41
C PHE A 243 6.33 12.88 -14.53
N GLY A 244 7.64 12.75 -14.75
CA GLY A 244 8.50 11.90 -13.93
C GLY A 244 8.33 10.40 -14.17
N ILE A 245 7.79 10.01 -15.33
CA ILE A 245 7.62 8.61 -15.73
C ILE A 245 8.96 8.05 -16.22
N PHE A 246 9.69 8.82 -17.03
CA PHE A 246 11.02 8.43 -17.49
C PHE A 246 12.11 8.79 -16.48
N ALA A 247 13.08 7.90 -16.32
CA ALA A 247 14.23 8.09 -15.45
C ALA A 247 15.47 7.44 -16.06
N GLN A 248 16.61 8.13 -15.99
CA GLN A 248 17.88 7.53 -16.38
C GLN A 248 18.58 6.92 -15.16
N LEU A 249 18.77 5.60 -15.20
CA LEU A 249 19.56 4.89 -14.20
C LEU A 249 21.06 5.21 -14.35
N LYS A 250 21.78 5.24 -13.22
CA LYS A 250 23.24 5.27 -13.17
C LYS A 250 23.80 3.91 -13.62
N ILE A 251 25.10 3.83 -13.90
CA ILE A 251 25.70 2.58 -14.45
C ILE A 251 26.15 1.62 -13.33
N ASN A 252 26.33 2.11 -12.11
CA ASN A 252 26.98 1.36 -11.03
C ASN A 252 26.01 0.53 -10.19
N LYS A 253 26.40 -0.73 -9.92
CA LYS A 253 25.49 -1.82 -9.50
C LYS A 253 25.83 -2.43 -8.14
N THR A 254 26.86 -1.97 -7.44
CA THR A 254 27.36 -2.65 -6.23
C THR A 254 26.69 -2.11 -4.97
N LEU A 255 26.57 -2.96 -3.95
CA LEU A 255 26.09 -2.55 -2.62
C LEU A 255 26.90 -1.38 -2.08
N GLU A 256 28.21 -1.39 -2.27
CA GLU A 256 29.12 -0.30 -1.87
C GLU A 256 28.85 1.02 -2.60
N THR A 257 28.30 0.98 -3.82
CA THR A 257 27.91 2.20 -4.54
C THR A 257 26.56 2.73 -4.10
N LEU A 258 25.60 1.85 -3.81
CA LEU A 258 24.26 2.25 -3.32
C LEU A 258 24.27 2.66 -1.84
N PHE A 259 25.19 2.08 -1.06
CA PHE A 259 25.37 2.36 0.36
C PHE A 259 26.86 2.57 0.67
N PRO A 260 27.39 3.79 0.45
CA PRO A 260 28.80 4.09 0.70
C PRO A 260 29.22 3.79 2.14
N GLY A 261 30.35 3.10 2.31
CA GLY A 261 30.91 2.74 3.61
C GLY A 261 30.36 1.43 4.21
N TYR A 262 29.50 0.70 3.49
CA TYR A 262 29.01 -0.61 3.90
C TYR A 262 29.71 -1.74 3.14
N SER A 263 30.30 -2.69 3.87
CA SER A 263 30.71 -3.99 3.32
C SER A 263 29.55 -4.99 3.47
N PRO A 264 29.21 -5.77 2.42
CA PRO A 264 28.12 -6.75 2.48
C PRO A 264 28.30 -7.73 3.66
N GLN A 265 27.23 -7.90 4.45
CA GLN A 265 27.20 -8.84 5.57
C GLN A 265 25.91 -9.66 5.57
N GLY A 266 25.98 -10.88 6.11
CA GLY A 266 24.83 -11.76 6.26
C GLY A 266 24.15 -12.06 4.93
N LEU A 267 22.83 -11.79 4.83
CA LEU A 267 22.08 -12.02 3.59
C LEU A 267 22.57 -11.19 2.40
N GLN A 268 23.20 -10.05 2.66
CA GLN A 268 23.66 -9.14 1.60
C GLN A 268 24.73 -9.81 0.71
N THR A 269 25.47 -10.79 1.24
CA THR A 269 26.50 -11.53 0.50
C THR A 269 25.90 -12.47 -0.56
N LEU A 270 24.60 -12.77 -0.46
CA LEU A 270 23.90 -13.65 -1.41
C LEU A 270 23.43 -12.90 -2.66
N VAL A 271 23.33 -11.57 -2.62
CA VAL A 271 22.72 -10.76 -3.69
C VAL A 271 23.43 -10.91 -5.05
N GLU A 272 24.73 -11.21 -5.08
CA GLU A 272 25.47 -11.47 -6.32
C GLU A 272 25.12 -12.83 -6.95
N GLN A 273 24.56 -13.76 -6.17
CA GLN A 273 24.24 -15.12 -6.61
C GLN A 273 22.80 -15.24 -7.11
N LEU A 274 21.93 -14.27 -6.80
CA LEU A 274 20.51 -14.30 -7.14
C LEU A 274 20.30 -14.07 -8.65
N PRO A 275 19.65 -14.99 -9.38
CA PRO A 275 19.28 -14.79 -10.77
C PRO A 275 18.36 -13.59 -10.99
N LEU A 276 18.68 -12.77 -12.00
CA LEU A 276 17.87 -11.61 -12.39
C LEU A 276 16.80 -12.03 -13.40
N GLN A 277 15.63 -12.42 -12.89
CA GLN A 277 14.45 -12.80 -13.67
C GLN A 277 13.18 -12.42 -12.91
N GLN A 278 12.05 -12.34 -13.61
CA GLN A 278 10.75 -12.13 -12.96
C GLN A 278 10.41 -13.28 -12.01
N ASN A 279 10.19 -12.96 -10.74
CA ASN A 279 9.96 -13.96 -9.69
C ASN A 279 9.20 -13.40 -8.49
N LEU A 280 8.71 -14.32 -7.67
CA LEU A 280 8.39 -14.09 -6.27
C LEU A 280 9.61 -14.49 -5.43
N THR A 281 10.20 -13.53 -4.72
CA THR A 281 11.34 -13.75 -3.82
C THR A 281 10.88 -13.64 -2.37
N LEU A 282 11.06 -14.69 -1.58
CA LEU A 282 10.82 -14.68 -0.13
C LEU A 282 12.16 -14.52 0.59
N ILE A 283 12.29 -13.51 1.46
CA ILE A 283 13.49 -13.26 2.25
C ILE A 283 13.15 -13.44 3.73
N GLU A 284 13.64 -14.54 4.31
CA GLU A 284 13.41 -14.91 5.72
C GLU A 284 14.71 -14.77 6.52
N ALA A 285 14.76 -13.78 7.42
CA ALA A 285 15.92 -13.57 8.30
C ALA A 285 15.56 -12.76 9.55
N PRO A 286 16.39 -12.82 10.62
CA PRO A 286 16.11 -12.07 11.83
C PRO A 286 16.01 -10.56 11.58
N THR A 287 15.39 -9.86 12.52
CA THR A 287 15.42 -8.40 12.51
C THR A 287 16.87 -7.92 12.64
N GLY A 288 17.23 -6.86 11.91
CA GLY A 288 18.59 -6.34 11.87
C GLY A 288 19.60 -7.15 11.05
N SER A 289 19.20 -8.23 10.37
CA SER A 289 20.09 -9.04 9.50
C SER A 289 20.26 -8.51 8.07
N GLY A 290 19.87 -7.25 7.81
CA GLY A 290 20.07 -6.60 6.51
C GLY A 290 19.06 -6.95 5.41
N LYS A 291 17.86 -7.46 5.76
CA LYS A 291 16.80 -7.82 4.80
C LYS A 291 16.47 -6.69 3.84
N THR A 292 16.29 -5.49 4.39
CA THR A 292 15.95 -4.29 3.64
C THR A 292 17.04 -3.96 2.62
N GLU A 293 18.31 -3.92 3.02
CA GLU A 293 19.43 -3.63 2.13
C GLU A 293 19.59 -4.72 1.05
N THR A 294 19.44 -6.00 1.41
CA THR A 294 19.42 -7.12 0.44
C THR A 294 18.32 -6.91 -0.61
N ALA A 295 17.11 -6.56 -0.17
CA ALA A 295 15.96 -6.33 -1.05
C ALA A 295 16.19 -5.14 -1.99
N LEU A 296 16.69 -4.03 -1.46
CA LEU A 296 16.95 -2.80 -2.23
C LEU A 296 18.06 -2.98 -3.27
N VAL A 297 19.16 -3.66 -2.92
CA VAL A 297 20.24 -3.92 -3.91
C VAL A 297 19.75 -4.88 -4.99
N TYR A 298 19.01 -5.93 -4.63
CA TYR A 298 18.42 -6.83 -5.63
C TYR A 298 17.41 -6.10 -6.52
N ALA A 299 16.57 -5.24 -5.95
CA ALA A 299 15.62 -4.41 -6.69
C ALA A 299 16.32 -3.45 -7.68
N ALA A 300 17.40 -2.79 -7.23
CA ALA A 300 18.21 -1.95 -8.11
C ALA A 300 18.78 -2.75 -9.28
N LYS A 301 19.27 -3.98 -9.06
CA LYS A 301 19.76 -4.85 -10.16
C LYS A 301 18.64 -5.24 -11.13
N MET A 302 17.44 -5.53 -10.64
CA MET A 302 16.26 -5.84 -11.46
C MET A 302 15.85 -4.65 -12.34
N LEU A 303 15.86 -3.43 -11.80
CA LEU A 303 15.62 -2.20 -12.58
C LEU A 303 16.65 -2.04 -13.71
N HIS A 304 17.95 -2.16 -13.40
CA HIS A 304 19.00 -2.04 -14.43
C HIS A 304 18.94 -3.14 -15.50
N ALA A 305 18.42 -4.31 -15.17
CA ALA A 305 18.19 -5.39 -16.13
C ALA A 305 16.97 -5.12 -17.05
N GLY A 306 16.17 -4.09 -16.74
CA GLY A 306 14.91 -3.75 -17.41
C GLY A 306 13.81 -4.76 -17.11
N LEU A 307 13.80 -5.32 -15.88
CA LEU A 307 12.79 -6.29 -15.41
C LEU A 307 11.68 -5.65 -14.57
N ALA A 308 11.81 -4.35 -14.28
CA ALA A 308 10.81 -3.50 -13.66
C ALA A 308 11.09 -2.03 -14.02
N GLU A 309 10.04 -1.20 -14.00
CA GLU A 309 10.12 0.25 -14.27
C GLU A 309 10.46 1.06 -13.02
N SER A 310 9.99 0.59 -11.87
CA SER A 310 9.98 1.33 -10.61
C SER A 310 10.03 0.39 -9.41
N ILE A 311 10.24 0.96 -8.22
CA ILE A 311 10.18 0.22 -6.94
C ILE A 311 8.99 0.72 -6.16
N ILE A 312 8.17 -0.19 -5.62
CA ILE A 312 7.19 0.14 -4.60
C ILE A 312 7.56 -0.60 -3.32
N PHE A 313 7.77 0.15 -2.25
CA PHE A 313 8.05 -0.39 -0.93
C PHE A 313 6.82 -0.22 -0.05
N ALA A 314 6.22 -1.33 0.36
CA ALA A 314 5.00 -1.40 1.16
C ALA A 314 5.32 -1.86 2.58
N LEU A 315 4.90 -1.07 3.58
CA LEU A 315 5.25 -1.27 4.98
C LEU A 315 4.00 -1.44 5.86
N PRO A 316 4.09 -2.12 7.02
CA PRO A 316 2.94 -2.40 7.87
C PRO A 316 2.30 -1.14 8.47
N THR A 317 3.09 -0.08 8.70
CA THR A 317 2.62 1.15 9.37
C THR A 317 3.10 2.43 8.67
N GLN A 318 2.45 3.55 8.96
CA GLN A 318 2.87 4.86 8.46
C GLN A 318 4.24 5.28 9.02
N ALA A 319 4.51 5.00 10.30
CA ALA A 319 5.81 5.32 10.91
C ALA A 319 6.97 4.62 10.21
N THR A 320 6.79 3.35 9.82
CA THR A 320 7.78 2.63 9.00
C THR A 320 7.94 3.24 7.63
N ALA A 321 6.84 3.61 6.99
CA ALA A 321 6.89 4.21 5.66
C ALA A 321 7.69 5.52 5.66
N ASN A 322 7.47 6.37 6.67
CA ASN A 322 8.23 7.62 6.81
C ASN A 322 9.72 7.36 7.04
N ALA A 323 10.08 6.45 7.93
CA ALA A 323 11.48 6.09 8.16
C ALA A 323 12.15 5.46 6.92
N MET A 324 11.37 4.82 6.06
CA MET A 324 11.86 4.22 4.81
C MET A 324 11.97 5.22 3.66
N LEU A 325 11.16 6.28 3.68
CA LEU A 325 11.28 7.39 2.74
C LEU A 325 12.69 8.00 2.80
N ASP A 326 13.14 8.42 3.99
CA ASP A 326 14.47 9.01 4.19
C ASP A 326 15.62 8.12 3.68
N ARG A 327 15.43 6.79 3.75
CA ARG A 327 16.41 5.80 3.28
C ARG A 327 16.40 5.68 1.76
N LEU A 328 15.21 5.63 1.17
CA LEU A 328 15.03 5.51 -0.27
C LEU A 328 15.40 6.78 -1.01
N GLU A 329 15.19 7.97 -0.44
CA GLU A 329 15.69 9.24 -0.97
C GLU A 329 17.21 9.22 -1.11
N LYS A 330 17.93 8.81 -0.05
CA LYS A 330 19.39 8.66 -0.11
C LYS A 330 19.84 7.66 -1.15
N MET A 331 19.11 6.54 -1.32
CA MET A 331 19.42 5.53 -2.34
C MET A 331 19.15 6.05 -3.75
N ALA A 332 18.08 6.82 -3.94
CA ALA A 332 17.68 7.39 -5.22
C ALA A 332 18.80 8.24 -5.84
N ASP A 333 19.50 9.01 -5.02
CA ASP A 333 20.68 9.80 -5.42
C ASP A 333 21.79 8.95 -6.04
N TYR A 334 21.94 7.68 -5.64
CA TYR A 334 22.94 6.76 -6.21
C TYR A 334 22.41 5.93 -7.37
N LEU A 335 21.09 5.79 -7.48
CA LEU A 335 20.44 4.95 -8.48
C LEU A 335 20.10 5.72 -9.76
N PHE A 336 19.74 7.00 -9.68
CA PHE A 336 19.28 7.80 -10.82
C PHE A 336 20.23 8.98 -11.11
N LYS A 337 20.41 9.32 -12.40
CA LYS A 337 21.36 10.36 -12.85
C LYS A 337 20.93 11.77 -12.45
N ASP A 338 19.66 12.09 -12.64
CA ASP A 338 19.10 13.44 -12.51
C ASP A 338 18.22 13.59 -11.26
N GLY A 339 18.44 12.73 -10.25
CA GLY A 339 17.51 12.54 -9.13
C GLY A 339 16.36 11.61 -9.50
N ALA A 340 15.61 11.15 -8.50
CA ALA A 340 14.40 10.37 -8.71
C ALA A 340 13.22 11.00 -7.99
N ASN A 341 12.04 10.86 -8.57
CA ASN A 341 10.79 11.13 -7.90
C ASN A 341 10.51 10.00 -6.91
N VAL A 342 10.91 10.23 -5.66
CA VAL A 342 10.51 9.41 -4.52
C VAL A 342 9.20 9.96 -3.98
N VAL A 343 8.13 9.17 -4.06
CA VAL A 343 6.78 9.60 -3.69
C VAL A 343 6.28 8.78 -2.51
N LEU A 344 5.80 9.47 -1.48
CA LEU A 344 5.18 8.85 -0.31
C LEU A 344 3.66 8.74 -0.52
N ALA A 345 3.15 7.50 -0.55
CA ALA A 345 1.73 7.17 -0.67
C ALA A 345 1.21 6.52 0.61
N HIS A 346 0.71 7.31 1.57
CA HIS A 346 -0.13 6.78 2.65
C HIS A 346 -1.28 7.73 2.95
N GLY A 347 -2.28 7.30 3.74
CA GLY A 347 -3.51 8.06 3.99
C GLY A 347 -3.33 9.49 4.54
N LYS A 348 -2.12 9.81 4.99
CA LYS A 348 -1.69 11.07 5.61
C LYS A 348 -0.61 11.81 4.81
N SER A 349 -0.33 11.44 3.55
CA SER A 349 0.78 12.02 2.77
C SER A 349 0.64 13.53 2.49
N SER A 350 -0.59 14.08 2.55
CA SER A 350 -0.81 15.53 2.49
C SER A 350 -0.18 16.29 3.67
N LEU A 351 0.06 15.61 4.81
CA LEU A 351 0.68 16.16 6.02
C LEU A 351 2.21 16.31 5.91
N GLN A 352 2.83 15.71 4.89
CA GLN A 352 4.26 15.84 4.62
C GLN A 352 4.50 16.55 3.29
N GLN A 353 3.86 17.70 3.10
CA GLN A 353 4.27 18.71 2.10
C GLN A 353 5.68 19.30 2.34
N SER A 354 6.50 18.67 3.18
CA SER A 354 7.95 18.83 3.19
C SER A 354 8.63 17.79 2.29
N LEU A 355 8.11 17.56 1.07
CA LEU A 355 8.97 17.02 0.01
C LEU A 355 10.01 18.09 -0.27
N GLN A 356 11.11 18.05 0.50
CA GLN A 356 12.28 18.84 0.18
C GLN A 356 12.72 18.43 -1.20
N THR A 357 12.69 19.40 -2.11
CA THR A 357 13.32 19.33 -3.42
C THR A 357 14.82 19.12 -3.22
N ILE A 358 15.25 17.87 -3.02
CA ILE A 358 16.67 17.55 -3.03
C ILE A 358 17.06 17.24 -4.47
N GLY A 359 17.23 18.32 -5.23
CA GLY A 359 18.05 18.36 -6.43
C GLY A 359 18.99 19.53 -6.27
N ARG A 360 20.30 19.27 -6.21
CA ARG A 360 21.33 20.33 -6.19
C ARG A 360 21.09 21.31 -7.34
N VAL A 361 21.16 22.59 -7.01
CA VAL A 361 21.10 23.74 -7.91
C VAL A 361 22.05 23.57 -9.10
N THR A 362 21.51 23.28 -10.28
CA THR A 362 22.16 23.54 -11.59
C THR A 362 21.12 23.80 -12.69
N ALA A 363 21.26 24.96 -13.34
CA ALA A 363 20.61 25.47 -14.56
C ALA A 363 19.05 25.55 -14.62
N GLN A 364 18.54 26.74 -14.98
CA GLN A 364 17.13 27.04 -15.24
C GLN A 364 16.53 26.06 -16.26
N GLY A 365 15.51 25.28 -15.84
CA GLY A 365 14.77 24.34 -16.68
C GLY A 365 14.46 22.99 -16.00
N GLN A 366 15.44 22.37 -15.32
CA GLN A 366 15.24 21.07 -14.62
C GLN A 366 14.43 21.21 -13.31
N GLU A 367 14.44 22.39 -12.70
CA GLU A 367 13.70 22.68 -11.46
C GLU A 367 12.19 22.65 -11.66
N GLU A 368 11.68 23.25 -12.74
CA GLU A 368 10.25 23.31 -13.06
C GLU A 368 9.70 21.92 -13.41
N ALA A 369 10.43 21.14 -14.20
CA ALA A 369 10.02 19.78 -14.58
C ALA A 369 9.93 18.83 -13.36
N ASN A 370 10.89 18.89 -12.44
CA ASN A 370 10.87 18.04 -11.25
C ASN A 370 9.75 18.44 -10.27
N GLN A 371 9.51 19.74 -10.10
CA GLN A 371 8.36 20.24 -9.31
C GLN A 371 7.02 19.86 -9.95
N GLN A 372 6.91 19.93 -11.28
CA GLN A 372 5.71 19.51 -12.02
C GLN A 372 5.44 18.01 -11.88
N ALA A 373 6.48 17.18 -11.98
CA ALA A 373 6.39 15.74 -11.76
C ALA A 373 5.86 15.42 -10.36
N ILE A 374 6.50 15.97 -9.33
CA ILE A 374 6.09 15.77 -7.94
C ILE A 374 4.65 16.25 -7.72
N HIS A 375 4.30 17.44 -8.21
CA HIS A 375 2.95 17.98 -8.08
C HIS A 375 1.91 17.07 -8.74
N TRP A 376 2.17 16.57 -9.95
CA TRP A 376 1.25 15.67 -10.64
C TRP A 376 1.11 14.31 -9.96
N LEU A 377 2.23 13.73 -9.49
CA LEU A 377 2.26 12.43 -8.81
C LEU A 377 1.60 12.48 -7.43
N THR A 378 1.75 13.60 -6.71
CA THR A 378 1.16 13.83 -5.39
C THR A 378 -0.28 14.34 -5.44
N ALA A 379 -0.75 14.79 -6.62
CA ALA A 379 -2.12 15.28 -6.82
C ALA A 379 -3.21 14.27 -6.45
N SER A 380 -2.90 12.97 -6.38
CA SER A 380 -3.81 11.97 -5.81
C SER A 380 -3.07 10.74 -5.29
N LYS A 381 -3.64 10.06 -4.28
CA LYS A 381 -3.08 8.84 -3.67
C LYS A 381 -2.80 7.72 -4.70
N LYS A 382 -3.56 7.66 -5.80
CA LYS A 382 -3.39 6.67 -6.89
C LYS A 382 -2.23 7.00 -7.84
N ARG A 383 -1.93 8.28 -8.08
CA ARG A 383 -0.84 8.69 -8.98
C ARG A 383 0.54 8.48 -8.37
N ALA A 384 0.62 8.43 -7.05
CA ALA A 384 1.86 8.17 -6.34
C ALA A 384 2.54 6.84 -6.73
N PHE A 385 1.76 5.86 -7.22
CA PHE A 385 2.26 4.57 -7.71
C PHE A 385 2.87 4.64 -9.12
N LEU A 386 2.75 5.76 -9.82
CA LEU A 386 3.24 5.92 -11.20
C LEU A 386 4.70 6.40 -11.25
N GLY A 387 5.21 6.96 -10.16
CA GLY A 387 6.59 7.42 -10.05
C GLY A 387 7.63 6.30 -10.10
N GLN A 388 8.89 6.68 -9.86
CA GLN A 388 10.06 5.79 -10.00
C GLN A 388 10.33 5.01 -8.71
N ILE A 389 10.11 5.65 -7.56
CA ILE A 389 10.11 5.00 -6.26
C ILE A 389 8.85 5.43 -5.50
N GLY A 390 8.03 4.47 -5.09
CA GLY A 390 6.88 4.68 -4.22
C GLY A 390 7.11 4.06 -2.84
N VAL A 391 6.85 4.81 -1.77
CA VAL A 391 6.86 4.30 -0.39
C VAL A 391 5.47 4.39 0.18
N CYS A 392 4.92 3.29 0.68
CA CYS A 392 3.51 3.25 1.07
C CYS A 392 3.23 2.33 2.26
N THR A 393 2.04 2.45 2.83
CA THR A 393 1.53 1.38 3.69
C THR A 393 0.99 0.24 2.84
N ILE A 394 1.05 -0.99 3.37
CA ILE A 394 0.48 -2.18 2.71
C ILE A 394 -0.99 -1.98 2.34
N ASP A 395 -1.76 -1.28 3.17
CA ASP A 395 -3.17 -0.94 2.88
C ASP A 395 -3.33 -0.25 1.51
N GLN A 396 -2.39 0.62 1.11
CA GLN A 396 -2.45 1.29 -0.19
C GLN A 396 -2.20 0.35 -1.37
N VAL A 397 -1.48 -0.75 -1.16
CA VAL A 397 -1.32 -1.82 -2.16
C VAL A 397 -2.58 -2.68 -2.18
N LEU A 398 -3.11 -3.09 -1.02
CA LEU A 398 -4.31 -3.92 -0.93
C LEU A 398 -5.56 -3.24 -1.51
N LEU A 399 -5.62 -1.91 -1.51
CA LEU A 399 -6.66 -1.15 -2.21
C LEU A 399 -6.72 -1.44 -3.73
N SER A 400 -5.65 -1.92 -4.36
CA SER A 400 -5.64 -2.20 -5.81
C SER A 400 -6.54 -3.37 -6.20
N VAL A 401 -6.84 -4.27 -5.25
CA VAL A 401 -7.71 -5.43 -5.48
C VAL A 401 -9.15 -5.19 -5.00
N LEU A 402 -9.38 -4.09 -4.28
CA LEU A 402 -10.68 -3.70 -3.76
C LEU A 402 -11.50 -2.91 -4.80
N PRO A 403 -12.84 -2.88 -4.66
CA PRO A 403 -13.75 -2.23 -5.61
C PRO A 403 -13.79 -0.70 -5.44
N VAL A 404 -12.66 -0.03 -5.66
CA VAL A 404 -12.53 1.43 -5.62
C VAL A 404 -12.43 2.01 -7.04
N LYS A 405 -12.91 3.24 -7.24
CA LYS A 405 -12.72 3.94 -8.53
C LYS A 405 -11.23 4.04 -8.86
N HIS A 406 -10.87 3.87 -10.13
CA HIS A 406 -9.49 3.88 -10.62
C HIS A 406 -8.57 2.81 -10.01
N LYS A 407 -9.09 1.72 -9.45
CA LYS A 407 -8.26 0.63 -8.91
C LYS A 407 -7.22 0.10 -9.89
N PHE A 408 -7.53 0.11 -11.19
CA PHE A 408 -6.64 -0.34 -12.26
C PHE A 408 -5.46 0.60 -12.50
N VAL A 409 -5.55 1.90 -12.17
CA VAL A 409 -4.41 2.84 -12.26
C VAL A 409 -3.39 2.49 -11.19
N ARG A 410 -3.89 2.27 -9.97
CA ARG A 410 -3.09 1.80 -8.83
C ARG A 410 -2.50 0.42 -9.11
N GLY A 411 -3.32 -0.50 -9.64
CA GLY A 411 -2.91 -1.82 -10.09
C GLY A 411 -1.78 -1.76 -11.12
N PHE A 412 -1.91 -0.92 -12.14
CA PHE A 412 -0.87 -0.72 -13.16
C PHE A 412 0.43 -0.18 -12.57
N GLY A 413 0.36 0.84 -11.69
CA GLY A 413 1.55 1.37 -11.00
C GLY A 413 2.26 0.29 -10.17
N ILE A 414 1.50 -0.59 -9.52
CA ILE A 414 2.03 -1.77 -8.81
C ILE A 414 2.64 -2.79 -9.78
N GLN A 415 1.96 -3.10 -10.88
CA GLN A 415 2.33 -4.13 -11.83
C GLN A 415 3.61 -3.82 -12.62
N LYS A 416 3.81 -2.56 -13.02
CA LYS A 416 5.05 -2.12 -13.67
C LYS A 416 6.25 -2.08 -12.71
N SER A 417 6.00 -2.10 -11.41
CA SER A 417 7.01 -1.98 -10.37
C SER A 417 7.48 -3.33 -9.84
N LEU A 418 8.70 -3.37 -9.31
CA LEU A 418 9.11 -4.39 -8.38
C LEU A 418 8.50 -4.06 -7.01
N LEU A 419 7.53 -4.86 -6.58
CA LEU A 419 6.83 -4.68 -5.32
C LEU A 419 7.61 -5.34 -4.18
N ILE A 420 8.00 -4.55 -3.18
CA ILE A 420 8.62 -5.03 -1.95
C ILE A 420 7.60 -4.88 -0.82
N VAL A 421 7.29 -5.97 -0.13
CA VAL A 421 6.38 -5.97 1.02
C VAL A 421 7.14 -6.40 2.26
N ASP A 422 7.17 -5.54 3.28
CA ASP A 422 7.91 -5.78 4.52
C ASP A 422 7.03 -6.35 5.64
N GLU A 423 7.68 -7.07 6.56
CA GLU A 423 7.08 -7.67 7.75
C GLU A 423 5.81 -8.50 7.46
N VAL A 424 5.86 -9.35 6.42
CA VAL A 424 4.69 -10.12 5.95
C VAL A 424 4.08 -11.01 7.04
N HIS A 425 4.90 -11.51 7.99
CA HIS A 425 4.43 -12.30 9.12
C HIS A 425 3.44 -11.57 10.04
N ALA A 426 3.41 -10.24 10.02
CA ALA A 426 2.55 -9.43 10.90
C ALA A 426 1.10 -9.31 10.42
N TYR A 427 0.77 -9.81 9.23
CA TYR A 427 -0.54 -9.62 8.62
C TYR A 427 -1.58 -10.63 9.15
N ASP A 428 -2.83 -10.17 9.28
CA ASP A 428 -3.95 -11.04 9.61
C ASP A 428 -4.39 -11.88 8.39
N SER A 429 -5.28 -12.85 8.63
CA SER A 429 -5.77 -13.76 7.58
C SER A 429 -6.51 -13.05 6.44
N TYR A 430 -7.15 -11.93 6.71
CA TYR A 430 -7.88 -11.12 5.73
C TYR A 430 -6.91 -10.38 4.80
N MET A 431 -5.92 -9.69 5.37
CA MET A 431 -4.82 -9.04 4.66
C MET A 431 -4.04 -10.03 3.81
N TYR A 432 -3.78 -11.24 4.32
CA TYR A 432 -3.16 -12.33 3.54
C TYR A 432 -4.00 -12.73 2.32
N GLY A 433 -5.34 -12.78 2.45
CA GLY A 433 -6.24 -13.06 1.33
C GLY A 433 -6.18 -11.98 0.24
N LEU A 434 -6.13 -10.70 0.64
CA LEU A 434 -5.96 -9.59 -0.29
C LEU A 434 -4.56 -9.61 -0.94
N LEU A 435 -3.50 -9.84 -0.16
CA LEU A 435 -2.13 -9.96 -0.66
C LEU A 435 -2.02 -11.10 -1.67
N GLY A 436 -2.64 -12.25 -1.41
CA GLY A 436 -2.69 -13.35 -2.37
C GLY A 436 -3.33 -12.96 -3.70
N THR A 437 -4.33 -12.09 -3.69
CA THR A 437 -4.95 -11.54 -4.91
C THR A 437 -4.00 -10.57 -5.63
N VAL A 438 -3.27 -9.72 -4.90
CA VAL A 438 -2.21 -8.85 -5.46
C VAL A 438 -1.12 -9.70 -6.12
N LEU A 439 -0.67 -10.77 -5.47
CA LEU A 439 0.34 -11.70 -6.00
C LEU A 439 -0.13 -12.35 -7.31
N LYS A 440 -1.40 -12.79 -7.38
CA LYS A 440 -1.99 -13.33 -8.62
C LYS A 440 -1.98 -12.31 -9.76
N GLN A 441 -2.40 -11.07 -9.48
CA GLN A 441 -2.40 -9.99 -10.48
C GLN A 441 -0.99 -9.64 -10.94
N GLN A 442 -0.01 -9.67 -10.03
CA GLN A 442 1.41 -9.47 -10.36
C GLN A 442 1.95 -10.61 -11.23
N TYR A 443 1.66 -11.87 -10.89
CA TYR A 443 2.03 -13.03 -11.70
C TYR A 443 1.43 -12.93 -13.13
N GLN A 444 0.16 -12.56 -13.25
CA GLN A 444 -0.54 -12.39 -14.53
C GLN A 444 0.07 -11.27 -15.38
N ALA A 445 0.49 -10.17 -14.75
CA ALA A 445 1.15 -9.05 -15.43
C ALA A 445 2.63 -9.31 -15.78
N GLY A 446 3.21 -10.44 -15.35
CA GLY A 446 4.67 -10.66 -15.48
C GLY A 446 5.49 -9.74 -14.57
N GLY A 447 4.95 -9.33 -13.42
CA GLY A 447 5.66 -8.53 -12.42
C GLY A 447 6.65 -9.34 -11.58
N SER A 448 7.29 -8.65 -10.63
CA SER A 448 8.18 -9.25 -9.63
C SER A 448 7.81 -8.77 -8.23
N VAL A 449 7.90 -9.66 -7.24
CA VAL A 449 7.55 -9.36 -5.85
C VAL A 449 8.64 -9.87 -4.91
N LEU A 450 9.02 -9.05 -3.93
CA LEU A 450 9.87 -9.42 -2.81
C LEU A 450 9.04 -9.36 -1.53
N LEU A 451 8.96 -10.47 -0.80
CA LEU A 451 8.29 -10.55 0.50
C LEU A 451 9.37 -10.69 1.57
N LEU A 452 9.46 -9.72 2.48
CA LEU A 452 10.40 -9.71 3.58
C LEU A 452 9.68 -10.15 4.85
N SER A 453 10.28 -11.08 5.58
CA SER A 453 9.71 -11.59 6.82
C SER A 453 10.82 -11.95 7.81
N ALA A 454 10.51 -11.87 9.10
CA ALA A 454 11.36 -12.47 10.12
C ALA A 454 11.47 -13.98 9.88
N THR A 455 10.34 -14.62 9.59
CA THR A 455 10.17 -16.05 9.34
C THR A 455 8.73 -16.31 8.95
N LEU A 456 8.49 -17.29 8.09
CA LEU A 456 7.13 -17.69 7.69
C LEU A 456 6.91 -19.17 8.03
N PRO A 457 5.78 -19.52 8.68
CA PRO A 457 5.30 -20.89 8.75
C PRO A 457 5.23 -21.54 7.37
N GLN A 458 5.46 -22.86 7.32
CA GLN A 458 5.46 -23.64 6.07
C GLN A 458 4.19 -23.40 5.25
N LYS A 459 3.03 -23.48 5.89
CA LYS A 459 1.73 -23.27 5.24
C LYS A 459 1.61 -21.89 4.60
N GLN A 460 2.09 -20.84 5.27
CA GLN A 460 2.06 -19.49 4.70
C GLN A 460 2.96 -19.37 3.46
N ARG A 461 4.13 -20.01 3.47
CA ARG A 461 4.99 -20.07 2.27
C ARG A 461 4.30 -20.77 1.11
N GLU A 462 3.63 -21.89 1.37
CA GLU A 462 2.86 -22.63 0.38
C GLU A 462 1.67 -21.82 -0.16
N ASP A 463 0.91 -21.15 0.70
CA ASP A 463 -0.22 -20.31 0.29
C ASP A 463 0.24 -19.12 -0.56
N LEU A 464 1.33 -18.43 -0.18
CA LEU A 464 1.92 -17.35 -0.97
C LEU A 464 2.44 -17.86 -2.32
N ALA A 465 3.13 -19.01 -2.33
CA ALA A 465 3.61 -19.66 -3.55
C ALA A 465 2.46 -20.11 -4.46
N ALA A 466 1.37 -20.63 -3.91
CA ALA A 466 0.21 -21.08 -4.67
C ALA A 466 -0.48 -19.91 -5.39
N ASN A 467 -0.52 -18.73 -4.77
CA ASN A 467 -0.97 -17.50 -5.44
C ASN A 467 -0.02 -17.04 -6.57
N TRP A 468 1.20 -17.55 -6.60
CA TRP A 468 2.17 -17.39 -7.69
C TRP A 468 2.25 -18.63 -8.62
N ASN A 469 1.18 -19.43 -8.65
CA ASN A 469 1.06 -20.64 -9.46
C ASN A 469 2.09 -21.75 -9.13
N LYS A 470 2.49 -21.86 -7.85
CA LYS A 470 3.39 -22.92 -7.36
C LYS A 470 2.83 -23.61 -6.12
N SER A 471 2.42 -24.86 -6.27
CA SER A 471 1.72 -25.59 -5.19
C SER A 471 2.62 -26.24 -4.14
N PHE A 472 3.94 -26.25 -4.32
CA PHE A 472 4.87 -26.93 -3.42
C PHE A 472 6.12 -26.11 -3.14
N VAL A 473 6.43 -25.97 -1.85
CA VAL A 473 7.65 -25.35 -1.32
C VAL A 473 8.30 -26.36 -0.38
N PRO A 474 9.56 -26.77 -0.58
CA PRO A 474 10.20 -27.74 0.31
C PRO A 474 10.29 -27.23 1.75
N GLU A 475 9.98 -28.11 2.72
CA GLU A 475 10.30 -27.85 4.12
C GLU A 475 11.82 -27.80 4.33
N THR A 476 12.26 -26.90 5.21
CA THR A 476 13.68 -26.73 5.51
C THR A 476 13.88 -26.02 6.84
N ASP A 477 14.89 -26.45 7.59
CA ASP A 477 15.33 -25.82 8.84
C ASP A 477 16.41 -24.76 8.61
N VAL A 478 16.88 -24.61 7.36
CA VAL A 478 17.93 -23.65 7.01
C VAL A 478 17.44 -22.23 7.21
N TYR A 479 18.18 -21.46 8.00
CA TYR A 479 17.84 -20.08 8.31
C TYR A 479 19.09 -19.27 8.65
N PRO A 480 19.25 -18.04 8.15
CA PRO A 480 18.40 -17.31 7.18
C PRO A 480 18.28 -17.99 5.80
N LEU A 481 17.24 -17.63 5.03
CA LEU A 481 16.97 -18.22 3.71
C LEU A 481 16.36 -17.19 2.74
N ILE A 482 16.80 -17.24 1.48
CA ILE A 482 16.11 -16.60 0.36
C ILE A 482 15.53 -17.70 -0.54
N THR A 483 14.25 -17.60 -0.88
CA THR A 483 13.57 -18.53 -1.79
C THR A 483 13.08 -17.77 -3.00
N GLN A 484 13.44 -18.19 -4.21
CA GLN A 484 12.97 -17.60 -5.46
C GLN A 484 12.06 -18.55 -6.22
N ILE A 485 10.88 -18.05 -6.60
CA ILE A 485 9.84 -18.78 -7.31
C ILE A 485 9.65 -18.11 -8.67
N TYR A 486 10.10 -18.79 -9.72
CA TYR A 486 10.02 -18.30 -11.10
C TYR A 486 8.74 -18.79 -11.78
N ARG A 487 8.32 -18.13 -12.88
CA ARG A 487 7.15 -18.55 -13.65
C ARG A 487 7.35 -19.87 -14.40
N GLN A 488 8.49 -20.03 -15.07
CA GLN A 488 8.77 -21.17 -15.98
C GLN A 488 9.76 -22.20 -15.39
N LYS A 489 10.55 -21.82 -14.38
CA LYS A 489 11.54 -22.68 -13.72
C LYS A 489 11.02 -23.27 -12.41
N SER A 490 11.72 -24.29 -11.90
CA SER A 490 11.57 -24.75 -10.53
C SER A 490 12.01 -23.69 -9.52
N LEU A 491 11.49 -23.78 -8.30
CA LEU A 491 11.89 -22.97 -7.15
C LEU A 491 13.39 -23.20 -6.84
N GLU A 492 14.10 -22.13 -6.47
CA GLU A 492 15.50 -22.17 -6.03
C GLU A 492 15.64 -21.55 -4.63
N THR A 493 16.58 -22.04 -3.83
CA THR A 493 16.87 -21.55 -2.49
C THR A 493 18.32 -21.15 -2.33
N PHE A 494 18.56 -20.07 -1.58
CA PHE A 494 19.87 -19.49 -1.35
C PHE A 494 20.06 -19.28 0.15
N ALA A 495 21.08 -19.92 0.70
CA ALA A 495 21.41 -19.87 2.11
C ALA A 495 22.85 -19.41 2.31
N ILE A 496 23.11 -18.81 3.47
CA ILE A 496 24.46 -18.38 3.85
C ILE A 496 25.31 -19.62 4.14
N THR A 497 26.37 -19.81 3.36
CA THR A 497 27.30 -20.94 3.52
C THR A 497 28.48 -20.59 4.43
N ASP A 498 28.89 -19.32 4.47
CA ASP A 498 29.94 -18.84 5.37
C ASP A 498 29.42 -18.66 6.80
N ARG A 499 29.98 -19.43 7.73
CA ARG A 499 29.60 -19.38 9.15
C ARG A 499 29.88 -18.03 9.80
N GLN A 500 30.83 -17.24 9.30
CA GLN A 500 31.11 -15.91 9.84
C GLN A 500 30.01 -14.89 9.50
N GLN A 501 29.26 -15.16 8.44
CA GLN A 501 28.14 -14.33 7.99
C GLN A 501 26.80 -14.73 8.64
N LEU A 502 26.75 -15.86 9.36
CA LEU A 502 25.54 -16.27 10.07
C LEU A 502 25.23 -15.33 11.25
N PRO A 503 23.95 -15.10 11.57
CA PRO A 503 23.57 -14.34 12.75
C PRO A 503 24.19 -14.93 14.02
N LYS A 504 24.74 -14.07 14.88
CA LYS A 504 25.35 -14.51 16.15
C LYS A 504 24.30 -15.19 17.02
N SER A 505 24.68 -16.33 17.61
CA SER A 505 23.83 -17.02 18.57
C SER A 505 23.58 -16.14 19.80
N ARG A 506 22.32 -16.09 20.23
CA ARG A 506 21.89 -15.33 21.39
C ARG A 506 20.85 -16.12 22.16
N GLU A 507 21.13 -16.34 23.43
CA GLU A 507 20.21 -16.99 24.35
C GLU A 507 19.47 -15.94 25.18
N VAL A 508 18.15 -16.09 25.31
CA VAL A 508 17.30 -15.28 26.19
C VAL A 508 16.77 -16.19 27.29
N LEU A 509 16.99 -15.81 28.55
CA LEU A 509 16.45 -16.52 29.70
C LEU A 509 14.95 -16.26 29.81
N LEU A 510 14.18 -17.31 30.07
CA LEU A 510 12.74 -17.24 30.20
C LEU A 510 12.32 -17.49 31.64
N GLU A 511 11.38 -16.69 32.09
CA GLU A 511 10.66 -16.89 33.34
C GLU A 511 9.16 -16.74 33.08
N THR A 512 8.35 -17.53 33.77
CA THR A 512 6.90 -17.53 33.59
C THR A 512 6.22 -17.07 34.88
N TRP A 513 5.39 -16.02 34.78
CA TRP A 513 4.54 -15.56 35.89
C TRP A 513 3.11 -16.02 35.64
N ARG A 514 2.57 -16.84 36.54
CA ARG A 514 1.19 -17.30 36.49
C ARG A 514 0.31 -16.34 37.27
N LEU A 515 -0.53 -15.59 36.58
CA LEU A 515 -1.33 -14.53 37.19
C LEU A 515 -2.82 -14.62 36.77
N PRO A 516 -3.77 -14.29 37.66
CA PRO A 516 -5.19 -14.28 37.32
C PRO A 516 -5.47 -13.23 36.24
N GLU A 517 -6.16 -13.62 35.17
CA GLU A 517 -6.53 -12.73 34.05
C GLU A 517 -5.34 -11.97 33.42
N LEU A 518 -4.10 -12.46 33.56
CA LEU A 518 -2.87 -11.78 33.12
C LEU A 518 -2.64 -10.40 33.79
N LYS A 519 -3.22 -10.17 34.97
CA LYS A 519 -3.09 -8.92 35.73
C LYS A 519 -1.97 -9.01 36.76
N PHE A 520 -1.16 -7.96 36.83
CA PHE A 520 -0.02 -7.86 37.76
C PHE A 520 -0.48 -7.86 39.22
N ASP A 521 0.15 -8.65 40.08
CA ASP A 521 -0.06 -8.61 41.53
C ASP A 521 0.99 -7.70 42.22
N GLU A 522 0.79 -7.38 43.50
CA GLU A 522 1.72 -6.51 44.24
C GLU A 522 3.18 -7.03 44.25
N PRO A 523 3.45 -8.33 44.46
CA PRO A 523 4.81 -8.86 44.32
C PRO A 523 5.45 -8.60 42.96
N SER A 524 4.69 -8.75 41.87
CA SER A 524 5.17 -8.46 40.52
C SER A 524 5.50 -6.97 40.34
N LEU A 525 4.66 -6.07 40.85
CA LEU A 525 4.90 -4.62 40.79
C LEU A 525 6.18 -4.25 41.54
N GLN A 526 6.36 -4.76 42.76
CA GLN A 526 7.54 -4.47 43.56
C GLN A 526 8.83 -4.91 42.85
N ARG A 527 8.81 -6.10 42.23
CA ARG A 527 9.98 -6.62 41.49
C ARG A 527 10.34 -5.78 40.26
N ILE A 528 9.33 -5.21 39.57
CA ILE A 528 9.53 -4.26 38.47
C ILE A 528 10.22 -2.99 38.98
N ILE A 529 9.74 -2.45 40.09
CA ILE A 529 10.28 -1.24 40.72
C ILE A 529 11.71 -1.47 41.21
N ASP A 530 11.98 -2.58 41.89
CA ASP A 530 13.30 -2.93 42.41
C ASP A 530 14.35 -3.05 41.29
N ALA A 531 13.98 -3.65 40.16
CA ALA A 531 14.86 -3.74 39.00
C ALA A 531 15.21 -2.35 38.44
N ALA A 532 14.22 -1.46 38.34
CA ALA A 532 14.45 -0.08 37.91
C ALA A 532 15.27 0.71 38.95
N MET A 533 15.08 0.51 40.25
CA MET A 533 15.92 1.11 41.29
C MET A 533 17.39 0.68 41.20
N GLN A 534 17.66 -0.53 40.70
CA GLN A 534 19.01 -1.00 40.40
C GLN A 534 19.61 -0.41 39.12
N GLY A 535 18.87 0.47 38.43
CA GLY A 535 19.32 1.14 37.22
C GLY A 535 18.81 0.51 35.92
N ALA A 536 17.96 -0.53 35.97
CA ALA A 536 17.50 -1.21 34.76
C ALA A 536 16.51 -0.37 33.95
N LYS A 537 16.58 -0.50 32.63
CA LYS A 537 15.50 -0.09 31.72
C LYS A 537 14.57 -1.28 31.54
N VAL A 538 13.37 -1.17 32.10
CA VAL A 538 12.37 -2.24 32.13
C VAL A 538 11.26 -1.93 31.12
N ALA A 539 10.98 -2.86 30.22
CA ALA A 539 9.80 -2.81 29.36
C ALA A 539 8.72 -3.73 29.91
N VAL A 540 7.49 -3.22 29.99
CA VAL A 540 6.29 -4.01 30.32
C VAL A 540 5.28 -3.89 29.18
N ILE A 541 4.98 -5.01 28.52
CA ILE A 541 4.10 -5.05 27.35
C ILE A 541 2.75 -5.66 27.71
N CYS A 542 1.71 -4.85 27.58
CA CYS A 542 0.32 -5.24 27.75
C CYS A 542 -0.35 -5.43 26.38
N ASN A 543 -1.26 -6.40 26.28
CA ASN A 543 -2.02 -6.67 25.05
C ASN A 543 -3.19 -5.68 24.87
N LEU A 544 -3.67 -5.06 25.94
CA LEU A 544 -4.76 -4.07 25.92
C LEU A 544 -4.29 -2.71 26.43
N VAL A 545 -4.82 -1.66 25.79
CA VAL A 545 -4.52 -0.28 26.19
C VAL A 545 -5.08 0.04 27.58
N ALA A 546 -6.23 -0.53 27.94
CA ALA A 546 -6.83 -0.36 29.26
C ALA A 546 -5.95 -0.97 30.37
N ASP A 547 -5.36 -2.15 30.12
CA ASP A 547 -4.46 -2.81 31.06
C ASP A 547 -3.17 -2.01 31.25
N ALA A 548 -2.63 -1.44 30.15
CA ALA A 548 -1.44 -0.58 30.20
C ALA A 548 -1.69 0.68 31.05
N GLN A 549 -2.83 1.36 30.85
CA GLN A 549 -3.21 2.54 31.64
C GLN A 549 -3.37 2.20 33.13
N LEU A 550 -4.08 1.11 33.44
CA LEU A 550 -4.27 0.65 34.81
C LEU A 550 -2.94 0.30 35.49
N LEU A 551 -2.04 -0.38 34.76
CA LEU A 551 -0.73 -0.77 35.28
C LEU A 551 0.13 0.44 35.61
N VAL A 552 0.13 1.48 34.77
CA VAL A 552 0.90 2.70 35.04
C VAL A 552 0.42 3.38 36.31
N ASN A 553 -0.90 3.53 36.49
CA ASN A 553 -1.44 4.11 37.72
C ASN A 553 -0.97 3.33 38.96
N ARG A 554 -1.07 1.99 38.93
CA ARG A 554 -0.61 1.15 40.03
C ARG A 554 0.89 1.24 40.26
N LEU A 555 1.71 1.23 39.21
CA LEU A 555 3.16 1.37 39.34
C LEU A 555 3.54 2.74 39.91
N VAL A 556 2.89 3.82 39.48
CA VAL A 556 3.14 5.17 40.01
C VAL A 556 2.75 5.26 41.49
N GLU A 557 1.61 4.68 41.88
CA GLU A 557 1.18 4.60 43.27
C GLU A 557 2.16 3.80 44.14
N THR A 558 2.57 2.61 43.71
CA THR A 558 3.51 1.75 44.44
C THR A 558 4.94 2.34 44.46
N ALA A 559 5.35 3.06 43.40
CA ALA A 559 6.69 3.62 43.27
C ALA A 559 6.86 5.03 43.87
N ILE A 560 5.84 5.57 44.55
CA ILE A 560 5.79 6.99 44.96
C ILE A 560 7.03 7.44 45.75
N ASP A 561 7.58 6.57 46.61
CA ASP A 561 8.76 6.86 47.44
C ASP A 561 10.10 6.65 46.72
N THR A 562 10.10 6.01 45.55
CA THR A 562 11.31 5.60 44.82
C THR A 562 11.78 6.60 43.78
N GLN A 563 10.90 7.55 43.39
CA GLN A 563 11.11 8.52 42.31
C GLN A 563 11.51 7.89 40.95
N ILE A 564 11.23 6.60 40.74
CA ILE A 564 11.47 5.94 39.47
C ILE A 564 10.46 6.42 38.43
N PRO A 565 10.90 6.92 37.26
CA PRO A 565 9.96 7.35 36.24
C PRO A 565 9.28 6.14 35.56
N VAL A 566 7.96 6.24 35.43
CA VAL A 566 7.10 5.28 34.72
C VAL A 566 6.50 6.00 33.52
N ASP A 567 6.85 5.54 32.31
CA ASP A 567 6.31 6.04 31.05
C ASP A 567 5.19 5.15 30.54
N LEU A 568 4.28 5.75 29.75
CA LEU A 568 3.23 5.05 29.03
C LEU A 568 3.32 5.31 27.52
N PHE A 569 3.23 4.26 26.70
CA PHE A 569 3.14 4.42 25.25
C PHE A 569 2.19 3.43 24.56
N HIS A 570 1.18 3.95 23.88
CA HIS A 570 0.14 3.17 23.21
C HIS A 570 -0.52 3.94 22.05
N SER A 571 -1.52 3.36 21.38
CA SER A 571 -2.17 3.96 20.21
C SER A 571 -3.22 5.03 20.51
N ARG A 572 -3.91 4.99 21.67
CA ARG A 572 -5.03 5.89 22.04
C ARG A 572 -4.61 7.31 22.45
N TYR A 573 -3.78 7.97 21.66
CA TYR A 573 -3.44 9.38 21.78
C TYR A 573 -3.90 10.13 20.52
N ARG A 574 -4.05 11.45 20.61
CA ARG A 574 -4.14 12.29 19.40
C ARG A 574 -2.85 12.09 18.60
N PHE A 575 -2.94 12.14 17.27
CA PHE A 575 -1.78 11.87 16.43
C PHE A 575 -0.59 12.80 16.75
N VAL A 576 -0.85 14.09 16.97
CA VAL A 576 0.17 15.07 17.40
C VAL A 576 0.86 14.69 18.71
N ASP A 577 0.09 14.30 19.72
CA ASP A 577 0.63 13.91 21.03
C ASP A 577 1.40 12.60 20.94
N ARG A 578 0.88 11.64 20.17
CA ARG A 578 1.53 10.35 19.92
C ARG A 578 2.91 10.55 19.30
N GLN A 579 3.03 11.46 18.34
CA GLN A 579 4.30 11.74 17.68
C GLN A 579 5.34 12.29 18.67
N HIS A 580 4.93 13.23 19.54
CA HIS A 580 5.79 13.73 20.61
C HIS A 580 6.22 12.63 21.59
N LEU A 581 5.29 11.78 22.02
CA LEU A 581 5.57 10.65 22.90
C LEU A 581 6.49 9.61 22.25
N GLU A 582 6.28 9.30 20.98
CA GLU A 582 7.14 8.38 20.22
C GLU A 582 8.58 8.90 20.14
N ASP A 583 8.76 10.20 19.84
CA ASP A 583 10.07 10.83 19.80
C ASP A 583 10.74 10.87 21.18
N ALA A 584 9.97 11.10 22.24
CA ALA A 584 10.46 11.02 23.62
C ALA A 584 10.92 9.60 23.96
N VAL A 585 10.12 8.57 23.66
CA VAL A 585 10.47 7.16 23.89
C VAL A 585 11.72 6.76 23.11
N LYS A 586 11.83 7.14 21.83
CA LYS A 586 13.05 6.91 21.02
C LYS A 586 14.28 7.56 21.64
N LYS A 587 14.18 8.79 22.15
CA LYS A 587 15.28 9.49 22.81
C LYS A 587 15.67 8.80 24.12
N LEU A 588 14.70 8.46 24.97
CA LEU A 588 14.91 7.92 26.30
C LEU A 588 15.40 6.46 26.30
N TYR A 589 14.95 5.65 25.35
CA TYR A 589 15.18 4.20 25.28
C TYR A 589 15.92 3.72 24.02
N GLY A 590 16.37 4.63 23.15
CA GLY A 590 17.07 4.28 21.92
C GLY A 590 18.58 4.07 22.04
N LYS A 591 19.24 3.99 20.88
CA LYS A 591 20.67 3.73 20.70
C LYS A 591 21.60 4.87 21.14
N ASP A 592 21.18 6.13 20.98
CA ASP A 592 22.02 7.31 21.19
C ASP A 592 22.28 7.58 22.69
N ASN A 593 23.47 7.21 23.16
CA ASN A 593 23.87 7.37 24.56
C ASN A 593 23.86 8.81 25.07
N SER A 594 23.98 9.81 24.19
CA SER A 594 23.94 11.21 24.59
C SER A 594 22.53 11.67 24.98
N LYS A 595 21.50 11.02 24.44
CA LYS A 595 20.08 11.35 24.65
C LYS A 595 19.36 10.36 25.54
N ARG A 596 19.90 9.15 25.69
CA ARG A 596 19.34 8.08 26.52
C ARG A 596 19.25 8.50 27.98
N ALA A 597 18.13 8.16 28.63
CA ALA A 597 17.92 8.52 30.03
C ALA A 597 18.95 7.85 30.96
N GLN A 598 19.52 8.62 31.89
CA GLN A 598 20.35 8.11 32.98
C GLN A 598 19.50 7.38 34.03
N GLY A 599 20.11 6.47 34.81
CA GLY A 599 19.42 5.71 35.86
C GLY A 599 18.44 4.65 35.34
N GLY A 600 17.64 4.04 36.22
CA GLY A 600 16.61 3.08 35.78
C GLY A 600 15.28 3.74 35.45
N ARG A 601 14.46 3.05 34.66
CA ARG A 601 13.21 3.60 34.13
C ARG A 601 12.29 2.48 33.66
N ILE A 602 10.98 2.67 33.80
CA ILE A 602 9.97 1.69 33.39
C ILE A 602 9.19 2.27 32.21
N LEU A 603 9.08 1.51 31.13
CA LEU A 603 8.16 1.79 30.03
C LEU A 603 7.04 0.75 30.03
N VAL A 604 5.82 1.18 30.31
CA VAL A 604 4.63 0.39 30.04
C VAL A 604 4.16 0.73 28.64
N ALA A 605 3.98 -0.28 27.80
CA ALA A 605 3.54 -0.09 26.42
C ALA A 605 2.59 -1.18 25.95
N THR A 606 1.92 -0.93 24.83
CA THR A 606 1.22 -1.99 24.09
C THR A 606 2.06 -2.48 22.91
N GLN A 607 1.44 -3.17 21.96
CA GLN A 607 2.09 -3.72 20.76
C GLN A 607 2.79 -2.65 19.89
N VAL A 608 2.56 -1.36 20.16
CA VAL A 608 3.20 -0.25 19.44
C VAL A 608 4.73 -0.24 19.50
N ILE A 609 5.35 -0.95 20.46
CA ILE A 609 6.82 -1.07 20.54
C ILE A 609 7.39 -2.35 19.88
N GLU A 610 6.53 -3.24 19.37
CA GLU A 610 6.93 -4.51 18.73
C GLU A 610 7.60 -4.30 17.39
N GLN A 611 7.15 -3.29 16.64
CA GLN A 611 7.57 -3.02 15.28
C GLN A 611 8.18 -1.63 15.21
N SER A 612 9.17 -1.46 14.32
CA SER A 612 9.54 -0.13 13.78
C SER A 612 10.26 0.84 14.72
N LEU A 613 10.24 0.62 16.04
CA LEU A 613 10.98 1.41 17.02
C LEU A 613 12.30 0.76 17.42
N ASP A 614 13.38 1.54 17.31
CA ASP A 614 14.75 1.13 17.67
C ASP A 614 15.00 1.34 19.17
N LEU A 615 14.40 0.48 20.00
CA LEU A 615 14.46 0.54 21.46
C LEU A 615 15.31 -0.60 22.04
N ASP A 616 15.94 -0.33 23.18
CA ASP A 616 16.81 -1.27 23.89
C ASP A 616 16.47 -1.30 25.38
N PHE A 617 16.14 -2.48 25.90
CA PHE A 617 15.77 -2.72 27.30
C PHE A 617 16.68 -3.78 27.93
N ASP A 618 16.86 -3.68 29.25
CA ASP A 618 17.64 -4.64 30.03
C ASP A 618 16.79 -5.83 30.46
N TRP A 619 15.51 -5.59 30.76
CA TRP A 619 14.52 -6.58 31.18
C TRP A 619 13.18 -6.34 30.48
N LEU A 620 12.53 -7.42 30.07
CA LEU A 620 11.26 -7.40 29.36
C LEU A 620 10.27 -8.26 30.13
N ILE A 621 9.12 -7.69 30.45
CA ILE A 621 7.95 -8.39 30.94
C ILE A 621 6.85 -8.24 29.90
N THR A 622 6.19 -9.33 29.54
CA THR A 622 5.18 -9.32 28.49
C THR A 622 4.04 -10.25 28.84
N GLN A 623 2.81 -9.83 28.58
CA GLN A 623 1.67 -10.74 28.55
C GLN A 623 1.84 -11.76 27.42
N LEU A 624 1.28 -12.97 27.60
CA LEU A 624 1.30 -14.02 26.59
C LEU A 624 0.74 -13.51 25.26
N CYS A 625 1.43 -13.85 24.18
CA CYS A 625 1.09 -13.51 22.82
C CYS A 625 1.57 -14.63 21.89
N PRO A 626 1.16 -14.65 20.61
CA PRO A 626 1.75 -15.52 19.60
C PRO A 626 3.29 -15.49 19.61
N VAL A 627 3.92 -16.64 19.37
CA VAL A 627 5.37 -16.83 19.51
C VAL A 627 6.21 -15.93 18.59
N ASP A 628 5.72 -15.61 17.41
CA ASP A 628 6.33 -14.69 16.45
C ASP A 628 6.36 -13.24 16.98
N LEU A 629 5.25 -12.77 17.58
CA LEU A 629 5.18 -11.48 18.27
C LEU A 629 6.05 -11.47 19.52
N LEU A 630 6.08 -12.58 20.28
CA LEU A 630 6.96 -12.74 21.43
C LEU A 630 8.44 -12.56 21.03
N PHE A 631 8.86 -13.14 19.92
CA PHE A 631 10.22 -12.97 19.40
C PHE A 631 10.51 -11.54 18.93
N GLN A 632 9.53 -10.83 18.38
CA GLN A 632 9.67 -9.39 18.06
C GLN A 632 9.86 -8.54 19.31
N ARG A 633 9.07 -8.81 20.36
CA ARG A 633 9.21 -8.18 21.69
C ARG A 633 10.60 -8.45 22.27
N MET A 634 11.06 -9.71 22.26
CA MET A 634 12.41 -10.10 22.69
C MET A 634 13.52 -9.46 21.86
N GLY A 635 13.27 -9.11 20.60
CA GLY A 635 14.19 -8.34 19.75
C GLY A 635 14.48 -6.92 20.26
N ARG A 636 13.80 -6.45 21.31
CA ARG A 636 14.08 -5.19 22.02
C ARG A 636 14.92 -5.38 23.28
N LEU A 637 15.04 -6.61 23.79
CA LEU A 637 16.01 -6.90 24.84
C LEU A 637 17.42 -6.75 24.27
N HIS A 638 18.31 -6.10 25.00
CA HIS A 638 19.74 -6.03 24.70
C HIS A 638 20.06 -5.77 23.22
N ARG A 639 19.25 -4.91 22.58
CA ARG A 639 19.21 -4.77 21.12
C ARG A 639 20.52 -4.20 20.56
N HIS A 640 21.14 -3.28 21.31
CA HIS A 640 22.41 -2.69 20.92
C HIS A 640 23.57 -3.31 21.72
N ALA A 641 24.72 -3.43 21.04
CA ALA A 641 25.96 -3.79 21.69
C ALA A 641 26.40 -2.63 22.59
N ARG A 642 26.31 -2.84 23.91
CA ARG A 642 26.68 -1.86 24.94
C ARG A 642 27.82 -2.40 25.81
N PRO A 643 28.70 -1.54 26.33
CA PRO A 643 29.66 -1.95 27.36
C PRO A 643 28.95 -2.60 28.54
N ARG A 644 29.48 -3.72 29.04
CA ARG A 644 28.84 -4.49 30.14
C ARG A 644 28.56 -3.66 31.40
N HIS A 645 29.34 -2.62 31.65
CA HIS A 645 29.17 -1.77 32.84
C HIS A 645 27.95 -0.84 32.74
N GLU A 646 27.44 -0.56 31.53
CA GLU A 646 26.23 0.25 31.33
C GLU A 646 24.95 -0.50 31.72
N ARG A 647 24.99 -1.84 31.79
CA ARG A 647 23.87 -2.65 32.28
C ARG A 647 24.00 -2.92 33.79
N PRO A 648 22.90 -2.92 34.56
CA PRO A 648 22.93 -3.31 35.96
C PRO A 648 23.42 -4.74 36.13
N GLN A 649 24.06 -5.04 37.27
CA GLN A 649 24.77 -6.31 37.51
C GLN A 649 23.94 -7.55 37.18
N ASN A 650 22.65 -7.55 37.56
CA ASN A 650 21.72 -8.66 37.34
C ASN A 650 21.31 -8.87 35.87
N PHE A 651 21.58 -7.89 35.00
CA PHE A 651 21.21 -7.92 33.57
C PHE A 651 22.42 -7.82 32.63
N ARG A 652 23.65 -8.02 33.13
CA ARG A 652 24.88 -7.93 32.31
C ARG A 652 25.15 -9.15 31.44
N SER A 653 24.81 -10.34 31.95
CA SER A 653 25.30 -11.62 31.42
C SER A 653 24.41 -12.14 30.30
N SER A 654 23.10 -12.16 30.55
CA SER A 654 22.10 -12.74 29.66
C SER A 654 20.84 -11.88 29.66
N PRO A 655 20.24 -11.62 28.50
CA PRO A 655 18.92 -10.99 28.42
C PRO A 655 17.87 -11.90 29.05
N SER A 656 16.92 -11.31 29.78
CA SER A 656 15.86 -12.04 30.46
C SER A 656 14.49 -11.52 30.03
N CYS A 657 13.56 -12.44 29.80
CA CYS A 657 12.17 -12.17 29.47
C CYS A 657 11.26 -12.89 30.46
N VAL A 658 10.34 -12.16 31.06
CA VAL A 658 9.21 -12.72 31.79
C VAL A 658 8.00 -12.78 30.88
N VAL A 659 7.36 -13.95 30.79
CA VAL A 659 6.07 -14.11 30.11
C VAL A 659 4.98 -14.34 31.13
N ILE A 660 3.97 -13.49 31.12
CA ILE A 660 2.79 -13.64 31.98
C ILE A 660 1.80 -14.56 31.28
N VAL A 661 1.43 -15.64 31.95
CA VAL A 661 0.50 -16.66 31.47
C VAL A 661 -0.68 -16.75 32.45
N PRO A 662 -1.84 -17.26 32.02
CA PRO A 662 -2.98 -17.34 32.92
C PRO A 662 -2.69 -18.35 34.05
N GLU A 663 -3.22 -18.06 35.23
CA GLU A 663 -3.13 -18.96 36.39
C GLU A 663 -3.80 -20.31 36.10
N GLN A 664 -5.02 -20.27 35.56
CA GLN A 664 -5.71 -21.44 35.03
C GLN A 664 -5.38 -21.60 33.53
N PRO A 665 -4.87 -22.77 33.09
CA PRO A 665 -4.62 -23.03 31.68
C PRO A 665 -5.88 -22.78 30.84
N LEU A 666 -5.70 -22.28 29.62
CA LEU A 666 -6.77 -21.97 28.65
C LEU A 666 -7.62 -20.72 28.96
N GLU A 667 -7.46 -20.10 30.13
CA GLU A 667 -8.20 -18.88 30.49
C GLU A 667 -7.48 -17.61 30.05
N TYR A 668 -7.37 -17.40 28.73
CA TYR A 668 -6.68 -16.24 28.15
C TYR A 668 -7.44 -14.90 28.27
N GLY A 669 -8.57 -14.87 28.98
CA GLY A 669 -9.37 -13.68 29.27
C GLY A 669 -9.70 -12.83 28.03
N TYR A 670 -9.63 -11.51 28.19
CA TYR A 670 -9.85 -10.57 27.09
C TYR A 670 -8.77 -10.61 26.01
N THR A 671 -7.55 -11.06 26.35
CA THR A 671 -6.47 -11.25 25.37
C THR A 671 -6.87 -12.26 24.30
N GLY A 672 -7.34 -13.45 24.70
CA GLY A 672 -7.77 -14.49 23.76
C GLY A 672 -9.09 -14.19 23.03
N LYS A 673 -9.89 -13.26 23.58
CA LYS A 673 -11.20 -12.91 23.02
C LYS A 673 -11.17 -11.75 22.02
N TYR A 674 -10.34 -10.74 22.28
CA TYR A 674 -10.38 -9.46 21.57
C TYR A 674 -9.06 -9.06 20.91
N VAL A 675 -7.96 -9.79 21.14
CA VAL A 675 -6.65 -9.44 20.57
C VAL A 675 -6.08 -10.60 19.76
N TYR A 676 -6.04 -11.81 20.35
CA TYR A 676 -5.49 -13.00 19.71
C TYR A 676 -6.53 -14.12 19.69
N GLN A 677 -7.41 -14.08 18.68
CA GLN A 677 -8.56 -14.99 18.55
C GLN A 677 -8.16 -16.46 18.34
N ASN A 678 -6.97 -16.71 17.79
CA ASN A 678 -6.44 -18.07 17.63
C ASN A 678 -5.81 -18.55 18.96
N THR A 679 -6.67 -19.08 19.83
CA THR A 679 -6.28 -19.60 21.16
C THR A 679 -5.34 -20.80 21.09
N ARG A 680 -5.35 -21.57 20.00
CA ARG A 680 -4.40 -22.69 19.77
C ARG A 680 -2.96 -22.20 19.71
N ILE A 681 -2.71 -21.08 19.02
CA ILE A 681 -1.37 -20.48 18.95
C ILE A 681 -0.91 -20.02 20.34
N LEU A 682 -1.80 -19.40 21.13
CA LEU A 682 -1.47 -18.98 22.50
C LEU A 682 -1.11 -20.19 23.38
N TRP A 683 -1.93 -21.24 23.34
CA TRP A 683 -1.71 -22.45 24.11
C TRP A 683 -0.38 -23.14 23.75
N ARG A 684 -0.09 -23.30 22.46
CA ARG A 684 1.18 -23.89 22.00
C ARG A 684 2.38 -23.03 22.40
N THR A 685 2.23 -21.70 22.35
CA THR A 685 3.28 -20.78 22.82
C THR A 685 3.52 -20.96 24.33
N GLU A 686 2.45 -21.06 25.13
CA GLU A 686 2.52 -21.34 26.58
C GLU A 686 3.27 -22.66 26.88
N GLN A 687 3.07 -23.70 26.07
CA GLN A 687 3.80 -24.96 26.24
C GLN A 687 5.31 -24.80 26.01
N LEU A 688 5.72 -24.06 24.96
CA LEU A 688 7.14 -23.92 24.63
C LEU A 688 7.92 -23.05 25.62
N ILE A 689 7.31 -21.99 26.14
CA ILE A 689 7.92 -21.10 27.15
C ILE A 689 8.12 -21.75 28.52
N SER A 690 7.68 -23.01 28.70
CA SER A 690 8.10 -23.82 29.86
C SER A 690 9.60 -24.15 29.86
N SER A 691 10.27 -23.93 28.72
CA SER A 691 11.73 -24.01 28.62
C SER A 691 12.41 -22.87 29.40
N PRO A 692 13.56 -23.10 30.07
CA PRO A 692 14.23 -22.06 30.85
C PRO A 692 14.90 -20.97 30.01
N SER A 693 15.09 -21.21 28.71
CA SER A 693 15.68 -20.27 27.78
C SER A 693 15.25 -20.54 26.35
N VAL A 694 15.49 -19.56 25.47
CA VAL A 694 15.29 -19.66 24.03
C VAL A 694 16.54 -19.19 23.29
N ALA A 695 17.01 -19.99 22.33
CA ALA A 695 18.22 -19.72 21.57
C ALA A 695 17.90 -19.24 20.14
N PHE A 696 18.32 -18.02 19.82
CA PHE A 696 18.25 -17.44 18.49
C PHE A 696 19.57 -17.64 17.75
N PRO A 697 19.56 -17.84 16.41
CA PRO A 697 18.40 -17.74 15.52
C PRO A 697 17.58 -19.04 15.37
N GLN A 698 18.01 -20.18 15.95
CA GLN A 698 17.36 -21.49 15.77
C GLN A 698 15.87 -21.48 16.13
N ALA A 699 15.49 -20.79 17.20
CA ALA A 699 14.10 -20.69 17.64
C ALA A 699 13.14 -20.13 16.58
N TYR A 700 13.60 -19.26 15.66
CA TYR A 700 12.74 -18.65 14.63
C TYR A 700 12.09 -19.67 13.69
N ARG A 701 12.73 -20.80 13.41
CA ARG A 701 12.11 -21.88 12.62
C ARG A 701 11.56 -22.97 13.51
N GLU A 702 12.31 -23.36 14.53
CA GLU A 702 11.93 -24.48 15.38
C GLU A 702 10.61 -24.22 16.13
N TRP A 703 10.50 -23.08 16.81
CA TRP A 703 9.31 -22.78 17.62
C TRP A 703 8.14 -22.38 16.74
N ILE A 704 8.36 -21.54 15.73
CA ILE A 704 7.28 -21.07 14.84
C ILE A 704 6.75 -22.22 13.99
N GLY A 705 7.62 -23.09 13.46
CA GLY A 705 7.17 -24.31 12.77
C GLY A 705 6.27 -25.18 13.66
N LYS A 706 6.69 -25.45 14.90
CA LYS A 706 5.91 -26.24 15.87
C LYS A 706 4.58 -25.58 16.24
N VAL A 707 4.57 -24.28 16.53
CA VAL A 707 3.36 -23.56 16.97
C VAL A 707 2.32 -23.46 15.85
N TYR A 708 2.75 -23.25 14.60
CA TYR A 708 1.86 -23.02 13.47
C TYR A 708 1.57 -24.27 12.63
N GLN A 709 2.04 -25.46 13.02
CA GLN A 709 1.75 -26.70 12.29
C GLN A 709 0.23 -26.97 12.23
N GLU A 710 -0.28 -27.44 11.10
CA GLU A 710 -1.72 -27.70 10.94
C GLU A 710 -2.19 -28.86 11.83
N GLN A 711 -1.38 -29.91 11.93
CA GLN A 711 -1.71 -31.12 12.68
C GLN A 711 -1.77 -30.85 14.19
N PRO A 712 -2.81 -31.34 14.89
CA PRO A 712 -2.88 -31.29 16.36
C PRO A 712 -1.63 -31.88 17.01
N TRP A 713 -1.18 -31.26 18.12
CA TRP A 713 -0.18 -31.89 18.96
C TRP A 713 -0.82 -33.08 19.68
N GLU A 714 -0.04 -34.12 19.98
CA GLU A 714 -0.56 -35.28 20.73
C GLU A 714 -1.07 -34.88 22.12
N SER A 715 -0.48 -33.84 22.71
CA SER A 715 -0.89 -33.26 24.00
C SER A 715 -1.95 -32.16 23.89
N GLU A 716 -2.47 -31.88 22.70
CA GLU A 716 -3.41 -30.77 22.46
C GLU A 716 -4.81 -31.10 23.01
N PRO A 717 -5.36 -30.26 23.92
CA PRO A 717 -6.70 -30.48 24.46
C PRO A 717 -7.76 -30.41 23.36
N ALA A 718 -8.81 -31.25 23.47
CA ALA A 718 -9.92 -31.25 22.52
C ALA A 718 -10.59 -29.86 22.38
N SER A 719 -10.72 -29.12 23.49
CA SER A 719 -11.27 -27.76 23.49
C SER A 719 -10.45 -26.77 22.66
N ILE A 720 -9.13 -26.94 22.59
CA ILE A 720 -8.25 -26.12 21.75
C ILE A 720 -8.41 -26.48 20.28
N THR A 721 -8.48 -27.77 19.95
CA THR A 721 -8.75 -28.24 18.58
C THR A 721 -10.10 -27.71 18.08
N GLU A 722 -11.16 -27.80 18.89
CA GLU A 722 -12.48 -27.26 18.55
C GLU A 722 -12.47 -25.74 18.34
N ALA A 723 -11.76 -25.00 19.20
CA ALA A 723 -11.59 -23.55 19.06
C ALA A 723 -10.83 -23.19 17.77
N ALA A 724 -9.82 -23.99 17.40
CA ALA A 724 -9.07 -23.81 16.17
C ALA A 724 -9.92 -24.10 14.92
N ASP A 725 -10.74 -25.15 14.93
CA ASP A 725 -11.67 -25.46 13.84
C ASP A 725 -12.74 -24.37 13.69
N LYS A 726 -13.18 -23.77 14.79
CA LYS A 726 -14.06 -22.60 14.76
C LYS A 726 -13.35 -21.40 14.12
N TYR A 727 -12.14 -21.07 14.58
CA TYR A 727 -11.34 -19.99 14.01
C TYR A 727 -11.05 -20.20 12.52
N GLN A 728 -10.72 -21.42 12.10
CA GLN A 728 -10.47 -21.72 10.68
C GLN A 728 -11.71 -21.51 9.81
N ARG A 729 -12.90 -21.87 10.32
CA ARG A 729 -14.17 -21.57 9.62
C ARG A 729 -14.38 -20.07 9.45
N GLU A 730 -14.10 -19.27 10.48
CA GLU A 730 -14.16 -17.80 10.40
C GLU A 730 -13.17 -17.24 9.36
N VAL A 731 -11.94 -17.77 9.32
CA VAL A 731 -10.93 -17.43 8.30
C VAL A 731 -11.42 -17.78 6.88
N ASP A 732 -12.02 -18.95 6.68
CA ASP A 732 -12.52 -19.38 5.39
C ASP A 732 -13.74 -18.55 4.95
N ASP A 733 -14.62 -18.19 5.88
CA ASP A 733 -15.73 -17.28 5.62
C ASP A 733 -15.23 -15.87 5.27
N ASN A 734 -14.15 -15.40 5.90
CA ASN A 734 -13.47 -14.17 5.51
C ASN A 734 -12.91 -14.24 4.09
N LYS A 735 -12.25 -15.33 3.70
CA LYS A 735 -11.81 -15.55 2.30
C LYS A 735 -12.98 -15.52 1.33
N ARG A 736 -14.10 -16.17 1.66
CA ARG A 736 -15.34 -16.12 0.86
C ARG A 736 -15.91 -14.72 0.78
N ARG A 737 -15.90 -13.97 1.88
CA ARG A 737 -16.32 -12.56 1.92
C ARG A 737 -15.45 -11.70 1.02
N ILE A 738 -14.12 -11.84 1.05
CA ILE A 738 -13.20 -11.15 0.12
C ILE A 738 -13.56 -11.51 -1.32
N ALA A 739 -13.71 -12.80 -1.64
CA ALA A 739 -14.08 -13.23 -2.97
C ALA A 739 -15.41 -12.62 -3.44
N ARG A 740 -16.42 -12.56 -2.56
CA ARG A 740 -17.68 -11.84 -2.83
C ARG A 740 -17.47 -10.34 -2.98
N LEU A 741 -16.71 -9.67 -2.10
CA LEU A 741 -16.41 -8.24 -2.19
C LEU A 741 -15.75 -7.87 -3.52
N VAL A 742 -14.80 -8.67 -3.98
CA VAL A 742 -14.13 -8.48 -5.28
C VAL A 742 -15.10 -8.69 -6.46
N THR A 743 -16.13 -9.52 -6.29
CA THR A 743 -17.08 -9.92 -7.34
C THR A 743 -18.35 -9.03 -7.38
N GLU A 744 -19.01 -8.81 -6.24
CA GLU A 744 -20.30 -8.12 -6.10
C GLU A 744 -20.19 -6.59 -6.24
N TYR A 745 -19.11 -5.97 -5.77
CA TYR A 745 -18.93 -4.52 -5.83
C TYR A 745 -18.34 -4.00 -7.15
N LYS A 746 -18.23 -4.86 -8.19
CA LYS A 746 -18.02 -4.36 -9.55
C LYS A 746 -19.11 -3.35 -9.97
N VAL A 747 -20.32 -3.49 -9.42
CA VAL A 747 -21.53 -2.72 -9.77
C VAL A 747 -21.58 -1.27 -9.24
N ASN A 748 -20.93 -0.95 -8.09
CA ASN A 748 -20.92 0.42 -7.53
C ASN A 748 -19.62 0.70 -6.75
N PRO A 749 -18.58 1.26 -7.40
CA PRO A 749 -17.28 1.48 -6.78
C PRO A 749 -17.29 2.65 -5.79
N LEU A 750 -16.59 2.47 -4.67
CA LEU A 750 -16.45 3.51 -3.64
C LEU A 750 -15.56 4.68 -4.12
N PRO A 751 -15.81 5.91 -3.65
CA PRO A 751 -14.91 7.04 -3.87
C PRO A 751 -13.51 6.80 -3.26
N ASP A 752 -12.47 7.06 -4.06
CA ASP A 752 -11.04 6.85 -3.73
C ASP A 752 -10.54 7.76 -2.58
N ASP A 753 -11.19 8.91 -2.35
CA ASP A 753 -10.78 9.91 -1.36
C ASP A 753 -11.22 9.61 0.07
N SER A 754 -11.97 8.53 0.31
CA SER A 754 -12.43 8.23 1.67
C SER A 754 -11.36 7.46 2.45
N ASP A 755 -10.97 7.95 3.63
CA ASP A 755 -10.23 7.14 4.62
C ASP A 755 -11.01 5.85 5.01
N LYS A 756 -12.31 5.80 4.67
CA LYS A 756 -13.16 4.61 4.71
C LYS A 756 -12.72 3.50 3.74
N ALA A 757 -12.06 3.83 2.61
CA ALA A 757 -11.56 2.80 1.70
C ALA A 757 -10.43 1.98 2.35
N THR A 758 -9.51 2.62 3.08
CA THR A 758 -8.46 1.91 3.84
C THR A 758 -9.01 1.10 5.01
N THR A 759 -10.23 1.38 5.49
CA THR A 759 -10.84 0.49 6.50
C THR A 759 -11.29 -0.86 5.93
N LEU A 760 -11.35 -1.00 4.60
CA LEU A 760 -11.69 -2.26 3.94
C LEU A 760 -10.51 -3.20 3.76
N THR A 761 -9.27 -2.77 4.08
CA THR A 761 -8.07 -3.61 3.88
C THR A 761 -7.73 -4.48 5.07
N ARG A 762 -8.44 -4.31 6.20
CA ARG A 762 -8.23 -5.06 7.44
C ARG A 762 -9.55 -5.69 7.88
N ASP A 763 -9.48 -6.82 8.59
CA ASP A 763 -10.69 -7.43 9.14
C ASP A 763 -11.33 -6.53 10.21
N GLY A 764 -12.63 -6.69 10.47
CA GLY A 764 -13.54 -5.78 11.16
C GLY A 764 -13.22 -5.35 12.60
N GLU A 765 -11.98 -5.42 13.06
CA GLU A 765 -11.44 -4.57 14.14
C GLU A 765 -11.30 -3.12 13.64
N MET A 766 -12.43 -2.51 13.26
CA MET A 766 -12.49 -1.12 12.84
C MET A 766 -12.04 -0.22 14.00
N GLY A 767 -10.83 0.32 13.93
CA GLY A 767 -10.51 1.48 14.77
C GLY A 767 -11.43 2.64 14.35
N LEU A 768 -12.33 3.09 15.21
CA LEU A 768 -13.00 4.37 15.00
C LEU A 768 -12.00 5.49 15.24
N THR A 769 -12.13 6.61 14.54
CA THR A 769 -11.37 7.82 14.87
C THR A 769 -12.30 8.80 15.55
N VAL A 770 -11.91 9.21 16.76
CA VAL A 770 -12.63 10.18 17.59
C VAL A 770 -11.82 11.47 17.63
N LEU A 771 -12.49 12.61 17.54
CA LEU A 771 -11.87 13.93 17.59
C LEU A 771 -12.25 14.65 18.90
N PRO A 772 -11.35 14.70 19.89
CA PRO A 772 -11.51 15.57 21.05
C PRO A 772 -11.55 17.04 20.61
N VAL A 773 -12.63 17.75 20.95
CA VAL A 773 -12.84 19.16 20.60
C VAL A 773 -13.39 19.94 21.78
N ILE A 774 -13.20 21.26 21.76
CA ILE A 774 -13.88 22.21 22.64
C ILE A 774 -14.97 22.90 21.81
N VAL A 775 -16.12 23.17 22.44
CA VAL A 775 -17.23 23.90 21.79
C VAL A 775 -17.31 25.29 22.41
N GLU A 776 -16.89 26.30 21.63
CA GLU A 776 -16.90 27.71 22.03
C GLU A 776 -17.81 28.50 21.09
N GLY A 777 -18.81 29.21 21.64
CA GLY A 777 -19.71 30.05 20.82
C GLY A 777 -20.49 29.30 19.72
N GLY A 778 -20.66 27.97 19.86
CA GLY A 778 -21.28 27.12 18.84
C GLY A 778 -20.33 26.65 17.73
N GLN A 779 -19.05 27.04 17.78
CA GLN A 779 -18.00 26.58 16.89
C GLN A 779 -17.13 25.52 17.57
N ARG A 780 -16.57 24.62 16.76
CA ARG A 780 -15.65 23.57 17.23
C ARG A 780 -14.23 24.05 17.07
N VAL A 781 -13.46 23.96 18.15
CA VAL A 781 -12.02 24.21 18.14
C VAL A 781 -11.27 22.97 18.62
N THR A 782 -10.02 22.83 18.21
CA THR A 782 -9.11 21.80 18.74
C THR A 782 -8.88 22.04 20.24
N LEU A 783 -8.27 21.08 20.96
CA LEU A 783 -7.97 21.29 22.39
C LEU A 783 -6.96 22.44 22.61
N GLU A 784 -6.23 22.83 21.57
CA GLU A 784 -5.31 23.97 21.50
C GLU A 784 -6.00 25.30 21.11
N GLY A 785 -7.28 25.27 20.75
CA GLY A 785 -8.06 26.46 20.38
C GLY A 785 -8.07 26.81 18.89
N GLU A 786 -7.62 25.93 18.01
CA GLU A 786 -7.66 26.17 16.56
C GLU A 786 -9.04 25.86 15.97
N LEU A 787 -9.58 26.77 15.15
CA LEU A 787 -10.92 26.66 14.58
C LEU A 787 -11.02 25.55 13.52
N LEU A 788 -11.98 24.64 13.70
CA LEU A 788 -12.33 23.61 12.72
C LEU A 788 -13.34 24.16 11.70
N ASP A 789 -12.87 25.00 10.76
CA ASP A 789 -13.68 25.53 9.65
C ASP A 789 -13.64 24.61 8.43
N LYS A 790 -14.80 24.09 8.03
CA LYS A 790 -14.97 23.20 6.86
C LYS A 790 -14.53 23.81 5.53
N ASN A 791 -14.55 25.14 5.42
CA ASN A 791 -14.15 25.84 4.20
C ASN A 791 -12.64 26.11 4.17
N SER A 792 -11.93 25.85 5.27
CA SER A 792 -10.49 26.00 5.34
C SER A 792 -9.78 24.90 4.56
N LYS A 793 -8.71 25.26 3.86
CA LYS A 793 -7.81 24.30 3.20
C LYS A 793 -7.19 23.31 4.19
N ASN A 794 -7.10 23.67 5.47
CA ASN A 794 -6.47 22.86 6.52
C ASN A 794 -7.49 22.03 7.32
N TYR A 795 -8.78 22.05 6.98
CA TYR A 795 -9.82 21.34 7.74
C TYR A 795 -9.50 19.85 7.94
N TRP A 796 -9.23 19.15 6.84
CA TRP A 796 -8.90 17.72 6.87
C TRP A 796 -7.57 17.42 7.57
N GLU A 797 -6.65 18.38 7.52
CA GLU A 797 -5.37 18.30 8.22
C GLU A 797 -5.58 18.28 9.74
N LEU A 798 -6.36 19.24 10.25
CA LEU A 798 -6.71 19.34 11.67
C LEU A 798 -7.47 18.11 12.15
N LEU A 799 -8.44 17.62 11.38
CA LEU A 799 -9.15 16.37 11.72
C LEU A 799 -8.19 15.18 11.87
N SER A 800 -7.18 15.09 11.00
CA SER A 800 -6.22 13.99 11.00
C SER A 800 -5.17 14.09 12.12
N LEU A 801 -4.74 15.31 12.46
CA LEU A 801 -3.75 15.59 13.51
C LEU A 801 -4.32 15.40 14.91
N HIS A 802 -5.58 15.81 15.13
CA HIS A 802 -6.22 15.76 16.43
C HIS A 802 -7.07 14.49 16.64
N GLY A 803 -7.14 13.59 15.65
CA GLY A 803 -7.85 12.32 15.76
C GLY A 803 -7.18 11.32 16.69
N VAL A 804 -7.99 10.61 17.48
CA VAL A 804 -7.61 9.53 18.39
C VAL A 804 -8.22 8.22 17.89
N PRO A 805 -7.43 7.16 17.64
CA PRO A 805 -7.97 5.86 17.28
C PRO A 805 -8.55 5.15 18.52
N VAL A 806 -9.75 4.59 18.40
CA VAL A 806 -10.43 3.80 19.45
C VAL A 806 -11.01 2.51 18.89
N PRO A 807 -11.25 1.45 19.70
CA PRO A 807 -11.83 0.20 19.20
C PRO A 807 -13.26 0.37 18.63
N SER A 808 -13.63 -0.47 17.66
CA SER A 808 -14.99 -0.51 17.05
C SER A 808 -16.10 -0.72 18.06
N SER A 809 -15.79 -1.40 19.17
CA SER A 809 -16.72 -1.64 20.28
C SER A 809 -17.22 -0.35 20.94
N TRP A 810 -16.55 0.78 20.72
CA TRP A 810 -17.00 2.09 21.21
C TRP A 810 -18.08 2.71 20.32
N SER A 811 -18.45 2.12 19.20
CA SER A 811 -19.49 2.64 18.29
C SER A 811 -20.82 2.90 19.01
N GLY A 812 -21.22 2.01 19.92
CA GLY A 812 -22.42 2.18 20.74
C GLY A 812 -22.31 3.35 21.73
N LEU A 813 -21.15 3.49 22.39
CA LEU A 813 -20.87 4.62 23.29
C LEU A 813 -20.91 5.95 22.53
N LEU A 814 -20.33 5.99 21.34
CA LEU A 814 -20.12 7.21 20.54
C LEU A 814 -21.26 7.51 19.56
N ALA A 815 -22.36 6.76 19.60
CA ALA A 815 -23.43 6.87 18.61
C ALA A 815 -24.01 8.30 18.49
N GLY A 816 -24.10 9.03 19.61
CA GLY A 816 -24.56 10.43 19.66
C GLY A 816 -23.51 11.47 19.25
N CYS A 817 -22.27 11.05 18.99
CA CYS A 817 -21.14 11.93 18.63
C CYS A 817 -20.83 11.92 17.13
N LEU A 818 -21.51 11.08 16.35
CA LEU A 818 -21.25 10.91 14.93
C LEU A 818 -21.93 12.02 14.11
N GLU A 819 -21.12 12.84 13.44
CA GLU A 819 -21.60 13.84 12.49
C GLU A 819 -20.77 13.80 11.22
N GLU A 820 -21.43 13.75 10.06
CA GLU A 820 -20.78 13.76 8.73
C GLU A 820 -19.69 12.69 8.56
N GLY A 821 -19.80 11.57 9.30
CA GLY A 821 -18.84 10.46 9.25
C GLY A 821 -17.62 10.62 10.17
N VAL A 822 -17.59 11.63 11.03
CA VAL A 822 -16.54 11.88 12.04
C VAL A 822 -17.17 11.85 13.44
N TYR A 823 -16.50 11.21 14.40
CA TYR A 823 -16.96 11.18 15.80
C TYR A 823 -16.37 12.37 16.56
N PHE A 824 -17.14 13.43 16.79
CA PHE A 824 -16.70 14.60 17.56
C PHE A 824 -16.99 14.42 19.05
N LEU A 825 -15.95 14.49 19.87
CA LEU A 825 -16.02 14.34 21.31
C LEU A 825 -15.85 15.72 21.96
N ALA A 826 -16.97 16.37 22.29
CA ALA A 826 -16.95 17.67 22.96
C ALA A 826 -16.52 17.50 24.42
N MET A 827 -15.36 18.05 24.78
CA MET A 827 -14.76 17.91 26.11
C MET A 827 -14.63 19.26 26.82
N ARG A 828 -14.59 19.21 28.16
CA ARG A 828 -14.31 20.34 29.05
C ARG A 828 -12.99 20.10 29.76
N GLN A 829 -12.17 21.14 29.88
CA GLN A 829 -10.89 21.05 30.56
C GLN A 829 -11.06 21.24 32.07
N GLU A 830 -10.52 20.31 32.86
CA GLU A 830 -10.40 20.38 34.32
C GLU A 830 -8.95 20.05 34.71
N GLY A 831 -8.17 21.09 35.02
CA GLY A 831 -6.73 20.96 35.25
C GLY A 831 -5.99 20.51 33.98
N GLU A 832 -5.24 19.41 34.08
CA GLU A 832 -4.51 18.80 32.97
C GLU A 832 -5.31 17.73 32.21
N VAL A 833 -6.58 17.54 32.57
CA VAL A 833 -7.45 16.50 32.00
C VAL A 833 -8.62 17.15 31.27
N TRP A 834 -8.97 16.59 30.12
CA TRP A 834 -10.20 16.93 29.42
C TRP A 834 -11.22 15.81 29.64
N GLN A 835 -12.47 16.16 29.92
CA GLN A 835 -13.52 15.18 30.21
C GLN A 835 -14.86 15.50 29.55
N THR A 836 -15.66 14.47 29.35
CA THR A 836 -17.06 14.58 28.91
C THR A 836 -17.86 13.35 29.34
N THR A 837 -19.17 13.49 29.46
CA THR A 837 -20.05 12.38 29.86
C THR A 837 -20.98 12.03 28.71
N ILE A 838 -20.97 10.77 28.30
CA ILE A 838 -21.80 10.22 27.22
C ILE A 838 -22.45 8.93 27.72
N ASN A 839 -23.78 8.82 27.60
CA ASN A 839 -24.51 7.61 27.97
C ASN A 839 -24.15 7.08 29.38
N GLU A 840 -24.12 7.98 30.37
CA GLU A 840 -23.78 7.68 31.77
C GLU A 840 -22.32 7.22 32.01
N GLN A 841 -21.45 7.25 31.00
CA GLN A 841 -20.02 6.97 31.11
C GLN A 841 -19.20 8.25 30.91
N THR A 842 -18.21 8.46 31.77
CA THR A 842 -17.28 9.59 31.62
C THR A 842 -16.08 9.18 30.78
N VAL A 843 -15.81 9.94 29.74
CA VAL A 843 -14.66 9.78 28.84
C VAL A 843 -13.66 10.88 29.16
N TYR A 844 -12.41 10.50 29.34
CA TYR A 844 -11.32 11.40 29.69
C TYR A 844 -10.21 11.35 28.65
N TYR A 845 -9.50 12.45 28.51
CA TYR A 845 -8.29 12.59 27.72
C TYR A 845 -7.22 13.32 28.54
N SER A 846 -5.98 12.85 28.49
CA SER A 846 -4.82 13.59 29.00
C SER A 846 -3.57 13.23 28.20
N MET A 847 -2.54 14.08 28.22
CA MET A 847 -1.26 13.74 27.60
C MET A 847 -0.53 12.59 28.32
N ALA A 848 -0.86 12.33 29.59
CA ALA A 848 -0.22 11.29 30.40
C ALA A 848 -0.82 9.89 30.17
N LEU A 849 -2.14 9.80 29.96
CA LEU A 849 -2.86 8.52 29.84
C LEU A 849 -3.52 8.31 28.46
N GLY A 850 -3.57 9.34 27.62
CA GLY A 850 -4.32 9.31 26.37
C GLY A 850 -5.82 9.31 26.62
N LEU A 851 -6.60 8.65 25.76
CA LEU A 851 -8.05 8.55 25.89
C LEU A 851 -8.47 7.28 26.68
N TRP A 852 -9.33 7.43 27.69
CA TRP A 852 -9.91 6.32 28.44
C TRP A 852 -11.37 6.60 28.84
N VAL A 853 -12.06 5.54 29.30
CA VAL A 853 -13.45 5.60 29.78
C VAL A 853 -13.45 5.11 31.22
N GLU A 854 -14.12 5.85 32.10
CA GLU A 854 -14.44 5.40 33.46
C GLU A 854 -15.43 4.24 33.38
N LYS A 855 -15.10 3.15 34.07
CA LYS A 855 -16.01 2.01 34.19
C LYS A 855 -16.83 2.09 35.45
#